data_AF-A0A3N5IHB3-F1
#
_entry.id   AF-A0A3N5IHB3-F1
#
_cell.length_a   1.000
_cell.length_b   1.000
_cell.length_c   1.000
_cell.angle_alpha   90.00
_cell.angle_beta   90.00
_cell.angle_gamma   90.00
#
_symmetry.space_group_name_H-M   'P 1'
#
loop_
_entity.id
_entity.type
_entity.pdbx_description
1 polymer ?
#
loop_
_entity_poly.entity_id
_entity_poly.type
_entity_poly.pdbx_seq_one_letter_code
_entity_poly.pdbx_strand_id
1 'polypeptide(L)'
;MVKITPDTLERLLQQIACGQLDADAAARTVLGIDGGEPPPAETIGGLIRGFGPPPAEIQRDWQRQFEAFSAAWRQSHGEPVPPFEPDDWFVAADNRISPRWLAVEPDAPWDSKPTARSAAHLPNVVVSDGPRAVDSPSGKKENASGKKRQKFGPRFGGRRKPLVLATVFALAGCGYLAVRQLSPTASSQASSQASSQASSQASRSIAPSNPQAKPSPKASPSTAKTRPKVASDQPDQDPQVSIASASLATATVEGEPALQLLETASVAQPGDSRELGPTAPTDDLASLLDPLPSQPAAMAAQSESAGEAAGEPNLPPDQHRVALPASGQESITLPPFPTAGQPAAPLLLTVRPIRQIAWELPAGSATPIALRTESEQTWSLVDSEEQRELATLRSSDEGLLFAWAEDASRHATADQVAAGRLRLTAADQGRFDLLLRPSLRCEPMSLDLSQPDARFSWQLDGPPIYASPLWSLEFDESEAVELDWLESPDPSQVRRGQARVRWKLPEDDFPLIGCHLESRVTSRWTLRLRYAVQLSETSPWQPFSTRQLTQALEKMTVLLNQSLLQQSELARQYSLATSTIRRQLKPAKETLDQQVLGLQDTMTRLRKLNDLANALTGIRLKLGLTTAWPDRRQVVFEMVDAP
;
A
#
# COMPACT_ATOMS: atom_id res chain seq x y z
N MET A 1 -0.84 12.04 19.95
CA MET A 1 0.32 11.13 19.88
C MET A 1 0.88 10.99 21.27
N VAL A 2 0.78 9.80 21.86
CA VAL A 2 1.44 9.50 23.14
C VAL A 2 2.94 9.55 22.89
N LYS A 3 3.67 10.40 23.62
CA LYS A 3 5.14 10.41 23.56
C LYS A 3 5.64 9.13 24.22
N ILE A 4 6.06 8.15 23.43
CA ILE A 4 6.67 6.93 23.93
C ILE A 4 8.10 7.30 24.36
N THR A 5 8.36 7.27 25.66
CA THR A 5 9.73 7.42 26.16
C THR A 5 10.49 6.10 25.96
N PRO A 6 11.81 6.14 25.71
CA PRO A 6 12.64 4.93 25.58
C PRO A 6 12.46 3.95 26.75
N ASP A 7 12.29 4.47 27.98
CA ASP A 7 12.01 3.68 29.18
C ASP A 7 10.70 2.88 29.10
N THR A 8 9.69 3.42 28.40
CA THR A 8 8.40 2.74 28.23
C THR A 8 8.53 1.57 27.26
N LEU A 9 9.29 1.76 26.18
CA LEU A 9 9.57 0.70 25.20
C LEU A 9 10.40 -0.43 25.82
N GLU A 10 11.43 -0.08 26.61
CA GLU A 10 12.30 -1.04 27.27
C GLU A 10 11.52 -1.88 28.30
N ARG A 11 10.62 -1.26 29.07
CA ARG A 11 9.71 -2.00 29.97
C ARG A 11 8.79 -2.96 29.22
N LEU A 12 8.19 -2.54 28.11
CA LEU A 12 7.29 -3.39 27.33
C LEU A 12 8.05 -4.59 26.73
N LEU A 13 9.24 -4.36 26.18
CA LEU A 13 10.10 -5.44 25.68
C LEU A 13 10.50 -6.41 26.79
N GLN A 14 10.81 -5.90 27.99
CA GLN A 14 11.14 -6.75 29.13
C GLN A 14 9.93 -7.55 29.63
N GLN A 15 8.72 -6.98 29.61
CA GLN A 15 7.48 -7.69 29.93
C GLN A 15 7.15 -8.78 28.91
N ILE A 16 7.39 -8.55 27.61
CA ILE A 16 7.27 -9.58 26.57
C ILE A 16 8.29 -10.70 26.80
N ALA A 17 9.55 -10.34 27.05
CA ALA A 17 10.63 -11.32 27.28
C ALA A 17 10.38 -12.20 28.52
N CYS A 18 9.73 -11.65 29.55
CA CYS A 18 9.32 -12.38 30.74
C CYS A 18 7.99 -13.14 30.58
N GLY A 19 7.33 -13.08 29.42
CA GLY A 19 6.02 -13.69 29.17
C GLY A 19 4.87 -13.07 29.97
N GLN A 20 5.07 -11.87 30.50
CA GLN A 20 4.09 -11.14 31.30
C GLN A 20 3.11 -10.33 30.44
N LEU A 21 3.49 -10.02 29.21
CA LEU A 21 2.69 -9.26 28.27
C LEU A 21 2.81 -9.87 26.87
N ASP A 22 1.68 -10.09 26.19
CA ASP A 22 1.70 -10.53 24.80
C ASP A 22 2.24 -9.43 23.89
N ALA A 23 2.93 -9.79 22.81
CA ALA A 23 3.52 -8.85 21.87
C ALA A 23 2.46 -7.94 21.24
N ASP A 24 1.24 -8.46 21.05
CA ASP A 24 0.12 -7.70 20.50
C ASP A 24 -0.45 -6.68 21.51
N ALA A 25 -0.48 -7.03 22.80
CA ALA A 25 -0.85 -6.10 23.87
C ALA A 25 0.19 -4.98 24.01
N ALA A 26 1.48 -5.30 23.95
CA ALA A 26 2.54 -4.30 23.95
C ALA A 26 2.47 -3.34 22.75
N ALA A 27 2.15 -3.86 21.56
CA ALA A 27 1.96 -3.04 20.37
C ALA A 27 0.77 -2.08 20.51
N ARG A 28 -0.35 -2.53 21.12
CA ARG A 28 -1.50 -1.66 21.42
C ARG A 28 -1.15 -0.57 22.43
N THR A 29 -0.33 -0.88 23.44
CA THR A 29 0.13 0.10 24.43
C THR A 29 1.02 1.16 23.78
N VAL A 30 1.96 0.73 22.92
CA VAL A 30 2.82 1.60 22.10
C VAL A 30 1.98 2.51 21.20
N LEU A 31 0.93 1.96 20.57
CA LEU A 31 0.05 2.72 19.67
C LEU A 31 -0.95 3.62 20.41
N GLY A 32 -1.00 3.58 21.74
CA GLY A 32 -1.94 4.35 22.55
C GLY A 32 -3.39 3.90 22.38
N ILE A 33 -3.60 2.63 22.00
CA ILE A 33 -4.92 2.03 21.77
C ILE A 33 -5.56 1.56 23.08
N ASP A 34 -4.76 1.28 24.11
CA ASP A 34 -5.21 0.69 25.39
C ASP A 34 -5.96 1.65 26.34
N GLY A 35 -6.35 2.84 25.87
CA GLY A 35 -7.14 3.80 26.65
C GLY A 35 -8.59 4.00 26.18
N GLY A 36 -8.98 3.39 25.05
CA GLY A 36 -10.33 3.44 24.52
C GLY A 36 -11.05 2.12 24.74
N GLU A 37 -12.34 2.17 25.05
CA GLU A 37 -13.23 1.02 24.95
C GLU A 37 -12.98 0.34 23.58
N PRO A 38 -12.73 -0.98 23.52
CA PRO A 38 -12.43 -1.66 22.27
C PRO A 38 -13.54 -1.31 21.26
N PRO A 39 -13.20 -0.99 20.00
CA PRO A 39 -14.21 -0.62 19.02
C PRO A 39 -15.27 -1.73 18.99
N PRO A 40 -16.56 -1.39 19.02
CA PRO A 40 -17.62 -2.38 19.09
C PRO A 40 -17.44 -3.36 17.93
N ALA A 41 -17.60 -4.66 18.20
CA ALA A 41 -17.50 -5.67 17.16
C ALA A 41 -18.49 -5.33 16.02
N GLU A 42 -18.00 -5.32 14.79
CA GLU A 42 -18.80 -4.97 13.61
C GLU A 42 -19.10 -6.23 12.81
N THR A 43 -20.27 -6.30 12.16
CA THR A 43 -20.59 -7.46 11.32
C THR A 43 -19.78 -7.44 10.02
N ILE A 44 -19.45 -8.61 9.46
CA ILE A 44 -18.79 -8.69 8.15
C ILE A 44 -19.63 -7.97 7.09
N GLY A 45 -20.96 -8.14 7.11
CA GLY A 45 -21.85 -7.40 6.21
C GLY A 45 -21.91 -5.88 6.48
N GLY A 46 -21.70 -5.44 7.72
CA GLY A 46 -21.51 -4.02 8.06
C GLY A 46 -20.23 -3.46 7.45
N LEU A 47 -19.12 -4.17 7.65
CA LEU A 47 -17.82 -3.83 7.06
C LEU A 47 -17.87 -3.78 5.52
N ILE A 48 -18.52 -4.76 4.88
CA ILE A 48 -18.67 -4.78 3.42
C ILE A 48 -19.50 -3.59 2.93
N ARG A 49 -20.56 -3.21 3.65
CA ARG A 49 -21.39 -2.05 3.30
C ARG A 49 -20.64 -0.73 3.51
N GLY A 50 -19.83 -0.62 4.57
CA GLY A 50 -19.09 0.60 4.90
C GLY A 50 -17.83 0.80 4.06
N PHE A 51 -17.11 -0.28 3.76
CA PHE A 51 -15.79 -0.24 3.12
C PHE A 51 -15.74 -0.86 1.72
N GLY A 52 -16.80 -1.51 1.27
CA GLY A 52 -16.81 -2.29 0.02
C GLY A 52 -16.30 -3.72 0.22
N PRO A 53 -16.15 -4.51 -0.86
CA PRO A 53 -15.62 -5.86 -0.77
C PRO A 53 -14.19 -5.85 -0.16
N PRO A 54 -13.87 -6.76 0.78
CA PRO A 54 -12.57 -6.79 1.42
C PRO A 54 -11.46 -7.12 0.40
N PRO A 55 -10.23 -6.62 0.61
CA PRO A 55 -9.05 -7.07 -0.14
C PRO A 55 -8.90 -8.60 -0.12
N ALA A 56 -8.28 -9.15 -1.17
CA ALA A 56 -8.16 -10.60 -1.35
C ALA A 56 -7.42 -11.29 -0.18
N GLU A 57 -6.51 -10.59 0.48
CA GLU A 57 -5.77 -11.08 1.64
C GLU A 57 -6.70 -11.28 2.84
N ILE A 58 -7.53 -10.29 3.14
CA ILE A 58 -8.52 -10.33 4.23
C ILE A 58 -9.58 -11.39 3.93
N GLN A 59 -10.02 -11.48 2.68
CA GLN A 59 -10.96 -12.52 2.26
C GLN A 59 -10.37 -13.93 2.46
N ARG A 60 -9.10 -14.15 2.08
CA ARG A 60 -8.41 -15.44 2.29
C ARG A 60 -8.26 -15.75 3.78
N ASP A 61 -7.97 -14.75 4.60
CA ASP A 61 -7.84 -14.92 6.04
C ASP A 61 -9.18 -15.30 6.70
N TRP A 62 -10.24 -14.53 6.43
CA TRP A 62 -11.59 -14.84 6.91
C TRP A 62 -12.08 -16.20 6.42
N GLN A 63 -11.75 -16.59 5.18
CA GLN A 63 -12.07 -17.92 4.67
C GLN A 63 -11.37 -19.02 5.47
N ARG A 64 -10.07 -18.87 5.78
CA ARG A 64 -9.34 -19.84 6.62
C ARG A 64 -9.93 -19.93 8.03
N GLN A 65 -10.28 -18.79 8.63
CA GLN A 65 -10.90 -18.77 9.95
C GLN A 65 -12.29 -19.44 9.95
N PHE A 66 -13.09 -19.22 8.91
CA PHE A 66 -14.39 -19.89 8.74
C PHE A 66 -14.23 -21.40 8.55
N GLU A 67 -13.26 -21.83 7.72
CA GLU A 67 -12.95 -23.24 7.51
C GLU A 67 -12.52 -23.91 8.83
N ALA A 68 -11.64 -23.27 9.60
CA ALA A 68 -11.20 -23.75 10.91
C ALA A 68 -12.38 -23.85 11.91
N PHE A 69 -13.22 -22.82 11.98
CA PHE A 69 -14.43 -22.84 12.81
C PHE A 69 -15.38 -23.97 12.39
N SER A 70 -15.60 -24.15 11.08
CA SER A 70 -16.50 -25.16 10.56
C SER A 70 -16.05 -26.59 10.85
N ALA A 71 -14.74 -26.83 10.83
CA ALA A 71 -14.14 -28.10 11.22
C ALA A 71 -14.35 -28.37 12.72
N ALA A 72 -14.10 -27.37 13.57
CA ALA A 72 -14.29 -27.47 15.01
C ALA A 72 -15.77 -27.69 15.40
N TRP A 73 -16.70 -26.99 14.72
CA TRP A 73 -18.14 -27.17 14.91
C TRP A 73 -18.58 -28.58 14.53
N ARG A 74 -18.18 -29.07 13.36
CA ARG A 74 -18.52 -30.42 12.90
C ARG A 74 -17.99 -31.50 13.82
N GLN A 75 -16.79 -31.29 14.37
CA GLN A 75 -16.19 -32.20 15.33
C GLN A 75 -16.94 -32.24 16.66
N SER A 76 -17.47 -31.10 17.13
CA SER A 76 -18.15 -30.98 18.42
C SER A 76 -19.64 -31.34 18.37
N HIS A 77 -20.33 -31.00 17.28
CA HIS A 77 -21.78 -31.14 17.16
C HIS A 77 -22.22 -32.26 16.21
N GLY A 78 -21.29 -32.86 15.45
CA GLY A 78 -21.58 -33.93 14.50
C GLY A 78 -22.32 -33.48 13.22
N GLU A 79 -22.64 -32.19 13.12
CA GLU A 79 -23.42 -31.60 12.02
C GLU A 79 -22.60 -30.48 11.33
N PRO A 80 -22.86 -30.18 10.04
CA PRO A 80 -22.26 -29.02 9.40
C PRO A 80 -22.75 -27.72 10.04
N VAL A 81 -21.96 -26.67 9.93
CA VAL A 81 -22.37 -25.32 10.33
C VAL A 81 -23.61 -24.92 9.52
N PRO A 82 -24.68 -24.40 10.13
CA PRO A 82 -25.85 -23.92 9.39
C PRO A 82 -25.44 -22.78 8.43
N PRO A 83 -26.17 -22.59 7.31
CA PRO A 83 -25.88 -21.49 6.40
C PRO A 83 -26.07 -20.16 7.11
N PHE A 84 -25.03 -19.33 7.07
CA PHE A 84 -25.02 -18.00 7.69
C PHE A 84 -24.89 -16.92 6.61
N GLU A 85 -25.54 -15.78 6.85
CA GLU A 85 -25.34 -14.59 6.04
C GLU A 85 -24.13 -13.79 6.57
N PRO A 86 -23.50 -12.90 5.77
CA PRO A 86 -22.40 -12.07 6.24
C PRO A 86 -22.74 -11.19 7.46
N ASP A 87 -24.02 -10.91 7.70
CA ASP A 87 -24.48 -10.16 8.87
C ASP A 87 -24.54 -11.00 10.17
N ASP A 88 -24.37 -12.32 10.09
CA ASP A 88 -24.34 -13.22 11.25
C ASP A 88 -22.93 -13.40 11.85
N TRP A 89 -21.91 -12.84 11.20
CA TRP A 89 -20.51 -12.94 11.61
C TRP A 89 -19.98 -11.59 12.07
N PHE A 90 -19.37 -11.58 13.25
CA PHE A 90 -18.71 -10.42 13.83
C PHE A 90 -17.21 -10.51 13.63
N VAL A 91 -16.59 -9.37 13.32
CA VAL A 91 -15.14 -9.20 13.29
C VAL A 91 -14.74 -8.44 14.55
N ALA A 92 -14.00 -9.11 15.43
CA ALA A 92 -13.43 -8.48 16.61
C ALA A 92 -12.26 -7.55 16.23
N ALA A 93 -11.83 -6.71 17.17
CA ALA A 93 -10.76 -5.74 16.96
C ALA A 93 -9.40 -6.38 16.59
N ASP A 94 -9.21 -7.67 16.88
CA ASP A 94 -8.04 -8.48 16.50
C ASP A 94 -8.22 -9.23 15.16
N ASN A 95 -9.22 -8.84 14.36
CA ASN A 95 -9.59 -9.46 13.07
C ASN A 95 -10.01 -10.95 13.18
N ARG A 96 -10.41 -11.41 14.37
CA ARG A 96 -11.02 -12.73 14.53
C ARG A 96 -12.50 -12.70 14.20
N ILE A 97 -12.95 -13.65 13.38
CA ILE A 97 -14.36 -13.80 13.05
C ILE A 97 -15.03 -14.77 14.02
N SER A 98 -16.20 -14.38 14.54
CA SER A 98 -17.02 -15.25 15.38
C SER A 98 -18.49 -15.11 15.00
N PRO A 99 -19.30 -16.17 15.08
CA PRO A 99 -20.71 -16.05 14.80
C PRO A 99 -21.43 -15.34 15.96
N ARG A 100 -22.47 -14.57 15.65
CA ARG A 100 -23.20 -13.71 16.59
C ARG A 100 -23.65 -14.38 17.88
N TRP A 101 -24.04 -15.65 17.81
CA TRP A 101 -24.53 -16.42 18.96
C TRP A 101 -23.39 -16.93 19.87
N LEU A 102 -22.13 -16.82 19.44
CA LEU A 102 -20.93 -17.14 20.21
C LEU A 102 -20.18 -15.88 20.68
N ALA A 103 -20.49 -14.72 20.08
CA ALA A 103 -20.04 -13.42 20.55
C ALA A 103 -20.75 -13.11 21.88
N VAL A 104 -20.16 -13.58 22.98
CA VAL A 104 -20.55 -13.18 24.34
C VAL A 104 -20.46 -11.66 24.42
N GLU A 105 -21.48 -11.01 24.97
CA GLU A 105 -21.49 -9.56 25.20
C GLU A 105 -20.17 -9.09 25.84
N PRO A 106 -19.65 -7.90 25.49
CA PRO A 106 -18.24 -7.53 25.68
C PRO A 106 -17.75 -7.41 27.14
N ASP A 107 -18.59 -7.64 28.14
CA ASP A 107 -18.33 -7.27 29.54
C ASP A 107 -17.80 -8.42 30.43
N ALA A 108 -17.48 -9.59 29.88
CA ALA A 108 -16.95 -10.71 30.67
C ALA A 108 -15.42 -10.89 30.49
N PRO A 109 -14.60 -10.74 31.55
CA PRO A 109 -13.15 -10.94 31.46
C PRO A 109 -12.77 -12.40 31.17
N TRP A 110 -11.90 -12.58 30.18
CA TRP A 110 -11.50 -13.84 29.54
C TRP A 110 -10.73 -14.84 30.43
N ASP A 111 -10.32 -14.45 31.65
CA ASP A 111 -9.47 -15.29 32.52
C ASP A 111 -10.19 -16.35 33.36
N SER A 112 -11.45 -16.66 33.04
CA SER A 112 -12.18 -17.75 33.71
C SER A 112 -12.00 -19.06 32.94
N LYS A 113 -11.16 -19.97 33.47
CA LYS A 113 -11.13 -21.39 33.04
C LYS A 113 -12.57 -21.94 32.98
N PRO A 114 -12.95 -22.71 31.95
CA PRO A 114 -14.31 -23.21 31.82
C PRO A 114 -14.57 -24.27 32.90
N THR A 115 -15.33 -23.90 33.94
CA THR A 115 -15.93 -24.87 34.85
C THR A 115 -17.06 -25.57 34.10
N ALA A 116 -16.85 -26.85 33.80
CA ALA A 116 -17.89 -27.73 33.27
C ALA A 116 -19.05 -27.84 34.27
N ARG A 117 -20.12 -27.08 34.05
CA ARG A 117 -21.49 -27.35 34.53
C ARG A 117 -22.46 -26.29 33.98
N SER A 118 -23.24 -26.66 32.98
CA SER A 118 -24.72 -26.60 33.00
C SER A 118 -25.26 -26.74 31.58
N ALA A 119 -25.33 -27.98 31.11
CA ALA A 119 -26.21 -28.35 30.02
C ALA A 119 -27.57 -28.72 30.63
N ALA A 120 -28.47 -27.74 30.75
CA ALA A 120 -29.90 -27.97 30.95
C ALA A 120 -30.67 -26.64 30.91
N HIS A 121 -31.14 -26.24 29.73
CA HIS A 121 -32.51 -25.74 29.53
C HIS A 121 -32.70 -25.29 28.07
N LEU A 122 -33.24 -26.20 27.26
CA LEU A 122 -34.05 -25.85 26.09
C LEU A 122 -35.52 -25.94 26.53
N PRO A 123 -36.37 -24.93 26.28
CA PRO A 123 -37.79 -25.07 26.52
C PRO A 123 -38.46 -25.85 25.38
N ASN A 124 -39.21 -26.88 25.78
CA ASN A 124 -40.05 -27.73 24.94
C ASN A 124 -41.07 -26.94 24.13
N VAL A 125 -41.13 -27.23 22.83
CA VAL A 125 -42.26 -26.92 21.95
C VAL A 125 -43.34 -27.96 22.20
N VAL A 126 -44.43 -27.55 22.85
CA VAL A 126 -45.67 -28.34 22.94
C VAL A 126 -46.60 -27.91 21.80
N VAL A 127 -46.87 -28.86 20.91
CA VAL A 127 -47.98 -28.83 19.95
C VAL A 127 -49.25 -29.24 20.68
N SER A 128 -50.33 -28.44 20.62
CA SER A 128 -51.70 -28.97 20.50
C SER A 128 -52.73 -27.90 20.16
N ASP A 129 -53.71 -28.34 19.37
CA ASP A 129 -54.78 -27.64 18.66
C ASP A 129 -55.89 -27.02 19.52
N GLY A 130 -56.41 -25.87 19.05
CA GLY A 130 -57.85 -25.59 18.87
C GLY A 130 -58.79 -25.41 20.09
N PRO A 131 -60.07 -25.07 19.87
CA PRO A 131 -60.54 -23.66 19.80
C PRO A 131 -61.78 -23.34 20.69
N ARG A 132 -62.31 -22.11 20.54
CA ARG A 132 -63.54 -21.47 21.10
C ARG A 132 -63.33 -20.68 22.40
N ALA A 133 -64.04 -19.60 22.72
CA ALA A 133 -64.93 -18.65 22.05
C ALA A 133 -65.30 -17.59 23.14
N VAL A 134 -65.93 -16.47 22.74
CA VAL A 134 -66.72 -15.55 23.61
C VAL A 134 -65.81 -14.62 24.48
N ASP A 135 -65.93 -13.29 24.58
CA ASP A 135 -67.01 -12.33 24.36
C ASP A 135 -66.46 -10.89 24.14
N SER A 136 -67.27 -10.04 23.50
CA SER A 136 -67.22 -8.57 23.50
C SER A 136 -67.79 -8.01 24.83
N PRO A 137 -67.87 -6.68 25.18
CA PRO A 137 -67.88 -5.52 24.27
C PRO A 137 -67.32 -4.15 24.77
N SER A 138 -67.36 -3.19 23.84
CA SER A 138 -67.56 -1.72 24.01
C SER A 138 -66.35 -0.87 24.45
N GLY A 139 -66.07 0.31 23.88
CA GLY A 139 -66.82 1.03 22.86
C GLY A 139 -66.11 2.28 22.33
N LYS A 140 -66.65 2.74 21.19
CA LYS A 140 -66.80 4.13 20.68
C LYS A 140 -65.67 5.14 20.95
N LYS A 141 -65.08 5.63 19.86
CA LYS A 141 -65.41 6.97 19.33
C LYS A 141 -64.95 7.13 17.88
N GLU A 142 -65.93 7.44 17.04
CA GLU A 142 -65.80 7.96 15.68
C GLU A 142 -65.18 9.37 15.71
N ASN A 143 -64.38 9.70 14.70
CA ASN A 143 -64.66 10.89 13.88
C ASN A 143 -63.94 10.79 12.54
N ALA A 144 -64.73 11.07 11.51
CA ALA A 144 -64.43 10.93 10.10
C ALA A 144 -63.94 12.24 9.48
N SER A 145 -62.94 12.14 8.60
CA SER A 145 -62.82 12.85 7.30
C SER A 145 -61.56 12.31 6.63
N GLY A 146 -61.44 12.00 5.35
CA GLY A 146 -62.30 12.12 4.20
C GLY A 146 -61.40 12.33 2.97
N LYS A 147 -61.42 11.38 2.01
CA LYS A 147 -60.98 11.50 0.59
C LYS A 147 -59.45 11.55 0.36
N LYS A 148 -58.83 10.86 -0.61
CA LYS A 148 -59.27 10.27 -1.88
C LYS A 148 -58.30 9.14 -2.30
N ARG A 149 -58.86 8.05 -2.83
CA ARG A 149 -58.18 7.03 -3.64
C ARG A 149 -57.93 7.56 -5.05
N GLN A 150 -56.77 7.25 -5.62
CA GLN A 150 -56.65 6.94 -7.05
C GLN A 150 -55.78 5.69 -7.21
N LYS A 151 -56.43 4.62 -7.67
CA LYS A 151 -55.81 3.45 -8.31
C LYS A 151 -56.10 3.59 -9.80
N PHE A 152 -55.11 3.33 -10.66
CA PHE A 152 -55.26 2.57 -11.90
C PHE A 152 -53.87 2.17 -12.42
N GLY A 153 -53.65 0.87 -12.68
CA GLY A 153 -52.47 0.32 -13.39
C GLY A 153 -52.53 0.59 -14.92
N PRO A 154 -51.83 -0.14 -15.82
CA PRO A 154 -51.45 -1.56 -15.71
C PRO A 154 -50.07 -2.01 -16.29
N ARG A 155 -49.70 -3.24 -15.92
CA ARG A 155 -48.94 -4.32 -16.61
C ARG A 155 -48.15 -4.00 -17.91
N PHE A 156 -46.87 -4.39 -17.93
CA PHE A 156 -46.30 -5.24 -18.99
C PHE A 156 -45.28 -6.24 -18.40
N GLY A 157 -45.48 -7.52 -18.73
CA GLY A 157 -44.57 -8.61 -18.38
C GLY A 157 -43.52 -8.84 -19.46
N GLY A 158 -42.39 -9.43 -19.05
CA GLY A 158 -41.33 -9.90 -19.95
C GLY A 158 -40.40 -10.87 -19.24
N ARG A 159 -40.69 -12.17 -19.34
CA ARG A 159 -39.77 -13.26 -19.01
C ARG A 159 -38.55 -13.23 -19.92
N ARG A 160 -37.32 -13.33 -19.39
CA ARG A 160 -36.19 -14.12 -19.95
C ARG A 160 -35.22 -14.55 -18.82
N LYS A 161 -34.82 -15.84 -18.82
CA LYS A 161 -33.73 -16.44 -18.00
C LYS A 161 -32.35 -16.04 -18.57
N PRO A 162 -31.22 -16.19 -17.84
CA PRO A 162 -30.36 -17.38 -18.06
C PRO A 162 -29.67 -17.90 -16.76
N LEU A 163 -29.51 -19.21 -16.54
CA LEU A 163 -28.37 -20.03 -17.00
C LEU A 163 -27.02 -19.63 -16.34
N VAL A 164 -26.84 -19.90 -15.05
CA VAL A 164 -25.54 -19.76 -14.34
C VAL A 164 -25.17 -20.99 -13.48
N LEU A 165 -26.09 -21.94 -13.26
CA LEU A 165 -25.83 -23.04 -12.32
C LEU A 165 -25.05 -24.24 -12.89
N ALA A 166 -24.74 -24.28 -14.20
CA ALA A 166 -24.11 -25.45 -14.83
C ALA A 166 -22.58 -25.36 -14.97
N THR A 167 -21.98 -24.17 -14.86
CA THR A 167 -20.53 -23.96 -15.00
C THR A 167 -19.75 -24.19 -13.71
N VAL A 168 -20.39 -24.03 -12.54
CA VAL A 168 -19.74 -24.23 -11.23
C VAL A 168 -19.46 -25.71 -10.94
N PHE A 169 -20.29 -26.63 -11.43
CA PHE A 169 -20.07 -28.07 -11.26
C PHE A 169 -19.04 -28.68 -12.23
N ALA A 170 -18.79 -28.05 -13.39
CA ALA A 170 -17.78 -28.52 -14.33
C ALA A 170 -16.34 -28.16 -13.90
N LEU A 171 -16.15 -27.02 -13.21
CA LEU A 171 -14.84 -26.58 -12.71
C LEU A 171 -14.40 -27.33 -11.43
N ALA A 172 -15.36 -27.74 -10.58
CA ALA A 172 -15.06 -28.57 -9.41
C ALA A 172 -14.61 -30.00 -9.78
N GLY A 173 -15.06 -30.53 -10.92
CA GLY A 173 -14.65 -31.85 -11.42
C GLY A 173 -13.22 -31.91 -11.98
N CYS A 174 -12.73 -30.81 -12.57
CA CYS A 174 -11.38 -30.75 -13.13
C CYS A 174 -10.29 -30.56 -12.06
N GLY A 175 -10.59 -29.87 -10.95
CA GLY A 175 -9.63 -29.69 -9.84
C GLY A 175 -9.30 -30.99 -9.09
N TYR A 176 -10.26 -31.93 -9.01
CA TYR A 176 -10.09 -33.18 -8.26
C TYR A 176 -9.20 -34.20 -8.99
N LEU A 177 -9.07 -34.13 -10.32
CA LEU A 177 -8.20 -35.02 -11.08
C LEU A 177 -6.73 -34.54 -11.17
N ALA A 178 -6.48 -33.23 -11.05
CA ALA A 178 -5.12 -32.68 -11.08
C ALA A 178 -4.35 -32.93 -9.76
N VAL A 179 -5.04 -32.95 -8.62
CA VAL A 179 -4.41 -33.15 -7.30
C VAL A 179 -3.97 -34.61 -7.06
N ARG A 180 -4.47 -35.57 -7.86
CA ARG A 180 -4.11 -36.99 -7.70
C ARG A 180 -2.88 -37.44 -8.50
N GLN A 181 -2.30 -36.59 -9.36
CA GLN A 181 -1.12 -36.92 -10.17
C GLN A 181 0.22 -36.37 -9.64
N LEU A 182 0.24 -35.63 -8.52
CA LEU A 182 1.45 -34.95 -8.02
C LEU A 182 1.81 -35.31 -6.57
N SER A 183 1.64 -36.57 -6.17
CA SER A 183 2.27 -37.10 -4.95
C SER A 183 3.50 -37.95 -5.31
N PRO A 184 4.74 -37.50 -5.06
CA PRO A 184 5.90 -38.37 -5.14
C PRO A 184 5.99 -39.23 -3.88
N THR A 185 5.85 -40.54 -4.02
CA THR A 185 6.14 -41.50 -2.96
C THR A 185 7.64 -41.73 -2.86
N ALA A 186 8.17 -41.51 -1.66
CA ALA A 186 9.52 -41.85 -1.26
C ALA A 186 9.78 -43.36 -1.32
N SER A 187 10.99 -43.70 -1.74
CA SER A 187 11.56 -45.04 -1.84
C SER A 187 11.96 -45.64 -0.49
N SER A 188 11.68 -46.93 -0.25
CA SER A 188 12.69 -47.88 0.23
C SER A 188 12.24 -49.35 0.11
N GLN A 189 13.11 -50.14 -0.53
CA GLN A 189 13.46 -51.56 -0.32
C GLN A 189 12.36 -52.64 -0.20
N ALA A 190 12.37 -53.62 -1.13
CA ALA A 190 13.13 -54.87 -0.96
C ALA A 190 12.79 -55.89 -2.06
N SER A 191 13.81 -56.68 -2.42
CA SER A 191 13.88 -57.76 -3.39
C SER A 191 12.89 -58.93 -3.17
N SER A 192 12.40 -59.54 -4.26
CA SER A 192 12.43 -61.01 -4.47
C SER A 192 11.90 -61.43 -5.84
N GLN A 193 12.38 -62.58 -6.28
CA GLN A 193 12.37 -63.17 -7.61
C GLN A 193 11.03 -63.77 -8.06
N ALA A 194 10.94 -63.99 -9.38
CA ALA A 194 10.58 -65.26 -10.05
C ALA A 194 9.32 -65.25 -10.95
N SER A 195 9.59 -65.48 -12.25
CA SER A 195 8.88 -66.33 -13.24
C SER A 195 7.34 -66.34 -13.25
N SER A 196 6.65 -66.12 -14.37
CA SER A 196 6.56 -67.04 -15.52
C SER A 196 5.47 -66.58 -16.53
N GLN A 197 5.63 -66.95 -17.82
CA GLN A 197 4.64 -67.46 -18.82
C GLN A 197 3.19 -66.89 -18.85
N ALA A 198 2.46 -66.73 -19.96
CA ALA A 198 2.57 -67.12 -21.37
C ALA A 198 1.48 -66.41 -22.23
N SER A 199 1.74 -66.33 -23.54
CA SER A 199 0.83 -66.44 -24.72
C SER A 199 -0.65 -65.99 -24.72
N SER A 200 -1.04 -65.19 -25.72
CA SER A 200 -2.11 -65.47 -26.72
C SER A 200 -2.32 -64.25 -27.67
N GLN A 201 -2.05 -64.40 -28.97
CA GLN A 201 -3.01 -64.51 -30.11
C GLN A 201 -3.84 -63.24 -30.41
N ALA A 202 -3.56 -62.55 -31.53
CA ALA A 202 -4.24 -62.64 -32.84
C ALA A 202 -5.40 -61.59 -32.93
N SER A 203 -5.63 -60.77 -33.97
CA SER A 203 -5.65 -60.97 -35.42
C SER A 203 -5.99 -59.65 -36.15
N ARG A 204 -5.60 -59.55 -37.44
CA ARG A 204 -6.34 -58.90 -38.58
C ARG A 204 -6.48 -57.35 -38.58
N SER A 205 -6.50 -56.60 -39.70
CA SER A 205 -6.40 -56.87 -41.15
C SER A 205 -6.52 -55.51 -41.90
N ILE A 206 -6.13 -55.51 -43.19
CA ILE A 206 -6.55 -54.63 -44.31
C ILE A 206 -5.76 -53.33 -44.59
N ALA A 207 -5.00 -53.39 -45.70
CA ALA A 207 -4.69 -52.28 -46.61
C ALA A 207 -5.64 -52.31 -47.83
N PRO A 208 -5.74 -51.23 -48.63
CA PRO A 208 -5.20 -51.25 -50.00
C PRO A 208 -4.59 -49.88 -50.45
N SER A 209 -3.34 -49.81 -50.94
CA SER A 209 -2.86 -49.81 -52.35
C SER A 209 -3.45 -48.73 -53.29
N ASN A 210 -2.62 -47.89 -53.94
CA ASN A 210 -2.19 -47.91 -55.38
C ASN A 210 -1.46 -46.56 -55.80
N PRO A 211 -0.88 -46.35 -57.02
CA PRO A 211 0.51 -46.71 -57.40
C PRO A 211 1.32 -45.65 -58.25
N GLN A 212 2.46 -46.12 -58.81
CA GLN A 212 3.29 -45.65 -59.96
C GLN A 212 4.46 -44.70 -59.64
N ALA A 213 5.70 -44.83 -60.17
CA ALA A 213 6.24 -45.56 -61.32
C ALA A 213 7.75 -45.93 -61.19
N LYS A 214 8.15 -46.92 -62.02
CA LYS A 214 9.45 -47.55 -62.38
C LYS A 214 10.49 -46.59 -63.05
N PRO A 215 11.69 -47.03 -63.56
CA PRO A 215 12.57 -48.20 -63.27
C PRO A 215 14.12 -47.95 -63.22
N SER A 216 14.87 -48.86 -62.55
CA SER A 216 16.10 -49.66 -62.92
C SER A 216 17.30 -49.09 -63.74
N PRO A 217 18.47 -49.78 -63.93
CA PRO A 217 19.07 -50.99 -63.29
C PRO A 217 20.63 -50.97 -63.06
N LYS A 218 21.17 -52.14 -62.59
CA LYS A 218 22.52 -52.75 -62.80
C LYS A 218 23.68 -52.23 -61.91
N ALA A 219 24.58 -53.04 -61.34
CA ALA A 219 24.92 -54.46 -61.50
C ALA A 219 25.64 -55.02 -60.25
N SER A 220 25.50 -56.34 -60.05
CA SER A 220 26.25 -57.24 -59.14
C SER A 220 27.70 -57.49 -59.64
N PRO A 221 28.53 -58.46 -59.14
CA PRO A 221 28.36 -59.42 -58.02
C PRO A 221 29.65 -59.73 -57.18
N SER A 222 29.51 -60.71 -56.26
CA SER A 222 30.52 -61.76 -55.94
C SER A 222 31.65 -61.38 -54.96
N THR A 223 32.12 -62.18 -53.98
CA THR A 223 31.81 -63.52 -53.43
C THR A 223 32.72 -63.77 -52.23
N ALA A 224 32.18 -64.45 -51.20
CA ALA A 224 32.74 -65.55 -50.41
C ALA A 224 34.08 -65.48 -49.64
N LYS A 225 33.99 -65.93 -48.37
CA LYS A 225 34.95 -66.76 -47.59
C LYS A 225 36.28 -66.07 -47.21
N THR A 226 36.83 -66.13 -46.00
CA THR A 226 36.94 -67.25 -45.05
C THR A 226 37.42 -66.70 -43.70
N ARG A 227 37.00 -67.34 -42.60
CA ARG A 227 37.60 -67.25 -41.25
C ARG A 227 39.05 -67.78 -41.30
N PRO A 228 39.98 -67.28 -40.47
CA PRO A 228 40.32 -68.09 -39.29
C PRO A 228 40.54 -67.27 -38.01
N LYS A 229 40.47 -68.02 -36.92
CA LYS A 229 40.66 -67.64 -35.52
C LYS A 229 42.15 -67.83 -35.19
N VAL A 230 42.85 -66.79 -34.77
CA VAL A 230 44.15 -66.89 -34.09
C VAL A 230 44.17 -65.88 -32.95
N ALA A 231 44.46 -66.39 -31.76
CA ALA A 231 44.70 -65.63 -30.55
C ALA A 231 46.13 -65.09 -30.55
N SER A 232 46.31 -63.84 -30.10
CA SER A 232 47.55 -63.43 -29.47
C SER A 232 47.31 -62.19 -28.61
N ASP A 233 47.76 -62.32 -27.37
CA ASP A 233 47.85 -61.31 -26.33
C ASP A 233 48.73 -60.12 -26.74
N GLN A 234 48.25 -58.90 -26.51
CA GLN A 234 48.93 -57.91 -25.64
C GLN A 234 48.10 -56.62 -25.56
N PRO A 235 48.07 -55.95 -24.40
CA PRO A 235 47.31 -54.72 -24.21
C PRO A 235 48.17 -53.50 -24.57
N ASP A 236 47.72 -52.71 -25.54
CA ASP A 236 48.11 -51.31 -25.63
C ASP A 236 47.21 -50.51 -24.69
N GLN A 237 47.84 -49.90 -23.68
CA GLN A 237 47.22 -48.92 -22.80
C GLN A 237 46.95 -47.65 -23.59
N ASP A 238 45.68 -47.43 -23.94
CA ASP A 238 45.19 -46.08 -24.21
C ASP A 238 45.37 -45.23 -22.94
N PRO A 239 45.92 -44.01 -23.01
CA PRO A 239 45.87 -43.11 -21.88
C PRO A 239 44.41 -42.71 -21.67
N GLN A 240 43.75 -43.33 -20.69
CA GLN A 240 42.57 -42.76 -20.05
C GLN A 240 42.99 -41.41 -19.47
N VAL A 241 42.78 -40.35 -20.25
CA VAL A 241 42.60 -39.02 -19.69
C VAL A 241 41.31 -39.11 -18.89
N SER A 242 41.45 -39.36 -17.59
CA SER A 242 40.39 -39.16 -16.61
C SER A 242 40.00 -37.69 -16.66
N ILE A 243 39.09 -37.35 -17.57
CA ILE A 243 38.30 -36.15 -17.47
C ILE A 243 37.46 -36.40 -16.24
N ALA A 244 37.88 -35.83 -15.11
CA ALA A 244 37.02 -35.70 -13.95
C ALA A 244 35.71 -35.14 -14.47
N SER A 245 34.66 -35.96 -14.43
CA SER A 245 33.29 -35.53 -14.63
C SER A 245 32.99 -34.55 -13.51
N ALA A 246 33.42 -33.29 -13.69
CA ALA A 246 32.86 -32.18 -12.98
C ALA A 246 31.40 -32.17 -13.40
N SER A 247 30.54 -32.75 -12.55
CA SER A 247 29.11 -32.52 -12.58
C SER A 247 28.92 -31.02 -12.41
N LEU A 248 29.01 -30.29 -13.52
CA LEU A 248 28.49 -28.95 -13.65
C LEU A 248 26.98 -29.15 -13.50
N ALA A 249 26.48 -28.97 -12.29
CA ALA A 249 25.06 -28.76 -12.06
C ALA A 249 24.72 -27.42 -12.72
N THR A 250 24.51 -27.44 -14.04
CA THR A 250 23.80 -26.38 -14.76
C THR A 250 22.41 -26.34 -14.16
N ALA A 251 22.21 -25.46 -13.17
CA ALA A 251 20.88 -25.04 -12.79
C ALA A 251 20.23 -24.47 -14.05
N THR A 252 19.18 -25.13 -14.51
CA THR A 252 18.34 -24.62 -15.60
C THR A 252 17.65 -23.37 -15.05
N VAL A 253 18.27 -22.21 -15.22
CA VAL A 253 17.70 -20.91 -14.87
C VAL A 253 16.81 -20.48 -16.03
N GLU A 254 15.63 -21.09 -16.12
CA GLU A 254 14.56 -20.52 -16.94
C GLU A 254 14.00 -19.30 -16.21
N GLY A 255 14.47 -18.12 -16.66
CA GLY A 255 13.80 -16.83 -16.58
C GLY A 255 13.19 -16.41 -15.25
N GLU A 256 13.99 -15.75 -14.38
CA GLU A 256 13.62 -14.57 -13.56
C GLU A 256 14.62 -14.23 -12.41
N PRO A 257 15.95 -14.52 -12.47
CA PRO A 257 16.81 -14.19 -11.33
C PRO A 257 16.91 -12.67 -11.10
N ALA A 258 16.83 -11.85 -12.15
CA ALA A 258 17.01 -10.40 -12.05
C ALA A 258 15.88 -9.69 -11.28
N LEU A 259 14.63 -10.14 -11.47
CA LEU A 259 13.46 -9.56 -10.80
C LEU A 259 13.39 -9.99 -9.34
N GLN A 260 13.82 -11.21 -9.01
CA GLN A 260 13.98 -11.64 -7.62
C GLN A 260 15.12 -10.90 -6.90
N LEU A 261 16.12 -10.39 -7.60
CA LEU A 261 17.21 -9.62 -6.98
C LEU A 261 16.73 -8.27 -6.43
N LEU A 262 15.77 -7.62 -7.09
CA LEU A 262 15.11 -6.40 -6.58
C LEU A 262 14.25 -6.71 -5.35
N GLU A 263 13.52 -7.84 -5.38
CA GLU A 263 12.60 -8.24 -4.31
C GLU A 263 13.35 -8.73 -3.05
N THR A 264 14.41 -9.54 -3.21
CA THR A 264 15.23 -10.04 -2.10
C THR A 264 16.06 -8.94 -1.43
N ALA A 265 16.40 -7.86 -2.14
CA ALA A 265 17.01 -6.67 -1.55
C ALA A 265 16.03 -5.90 -0.64
N SER A 266 14.72 -6.05 -0.84
CA SER A 266 13.69 -5.33 -0.06
C SER A 266 13.44 -5.91 1.33
N VAL A 267 13.83 -7.16 1.61
CA VAL A 267 13.49 -7.87 2.87
C VAL A 267 14.63 -7.84 3.89
N ALA A 268 15.82 -7.36 3.51
CA ALA A 268 16.93 -7.19 4.44
C ALA A 268 16.77 -5.88 5.25
N GLN A 269 16.01 -5.93 6.35
CA GLN A 269 16.12 -4.91 7.41
C GLN A 269 17.55 -4.93 7.98
N PRO A 270 18.18 -3.77 8.23
CA PRO A 270 19.48 -3.73 8.88
C PRO A 270 19.29 -4.06 10.36
N GLY A 271 19.49 -5.32 10.72
CA GLY A 271 19.69 -5.73 12.10
C GLY A 271 21.09 -5.31 12.57
N ASP A 272 21.11 -4.69 13.75
CA ASP A 272 22.27 -4.31 14.55
C ASP A 272 23.50 -5.20 14.35
N SER A 273 24.51 -4.68 13.64
CA SER A 273 25.87 -5.18 13.72
C SER A 273 26.55 -4.47 14.89
N ARG A 274 26.37 -5.08 16.07
CA ARG A 274 27.01 -4.69 17.32
C ARG A 274 28.52 -4.90 17.20
N GLU A 275 29.26 -3.83 17.49
CA GLU A 275 30.71 -3.75 17.54
C GLU A 275 31.34 -4.88 18.37
N LEU A 276 32.30 -5.59 17.79
CA LEU A 276 33.33 -6.32 18.52
C LEU A 276 34.68 -5.72 18.13
N GLY A 277 35.38 -5.22 19.15
CA GLY A 277 36.60 -4.40 19.02
C GLY A 277 37.81 -5.13 18.42
N PRO A 278 38.85 -4.37 18.04
CA PRO A 278 40.01 -4.92 17.35
C PRO A 278 41.07 -5.41 18.34
N THR A 279 41.52 -6.65 18.16
CA THR A 279 42.84 -7.11 18.62
C THR A 279 43.85 -6.96 17.50
N ALA A 280 44.93 -6.22 17.77
CA ALA A 280 46.14 -6.14 16.96
C ALA A 280 46.80 -7.53 16.78
N PRO A 281 47.63 -7.73 15.74
CA PRO A 281 49.06 -7.42 15.91
C PRO A 281 49.77 -6.80 14.69
N THR A 282 50.77 -6.00 15.07
CA THR A 282 52.10 -5.66 14.52
C THR A 282 52.59 -6.19 13.15
N ASP A 283 53.16 -5.19 12.44
CA ASP A 283 54.47 -5.11 11.76
C ASP A 283 54.71 -5.55 10.31
N ASP A 284 55.21 -4.55 9.59
CA ASP A 284 56.26 -4.52 8.56
C ASP A 284 56.01 -5.14 7.19
N LEU A 285 55.69 -4.27 6.22
CA LEU A 285 56.50 -4.04 5.00
C LEU A 285 55.82 -3.01 4.07
N ALA A 286 56.13 -1.74 4.24
CA ALA A 286 55.91 -0.72 3.20
C ALA A 286 56.82 0.50 3.39
N SER A 287 58.13 0.27 3.30
CA SER A 287 59.09 1.30 2.90
C SER A 287 59.41 1.07 1.42
N LEU A 288 59.03 2.01 0.56
CA LEU A 288 59.68 2.42 -0.69
C LEU A 288 58.65 3.16 -1.56
N LEU A 289 58.58 4.48 -1.43
CA LEU A 289 58.74 5.43 -2.53
C LEU A 289 58.66 6.87 -1.99
N ASP A 290 59.70 7.62 -2.35
CA ASP A 290 60.10 8.96 -1.91
C ASP A 290 59.48 10.05 -2.85
N PRO A 291 59.81 11.37 -2.78
CA PRO A 291 58.84 12.42 -2.49
C PRO A 291 58.69 13.51 -3.59
N LEU A 292 57.85 14.53 -3.27
CA LEU A 292 57.62 15.88 -3.84
C LEU A 292 58.77 16.55 -4.65
N PRO A 293 58.54 17.59 -5.50
CA PRO A 293 57.90 18.89 -5.13
C PRO A 293 57.11 19.58 -6.29
N SER A 294 56.50 20.76 -6.28
CA SER A 294 56.57 22.02 -5.52
C SER A 294 55.30 22.85 -5.79
N GLN A 295 54.91 23.72 -4.84
CA GLN A 295 54.02 24.88 -5.03
C GLN A 295 54.64 25.97 -5.93
N PRO A 296 53.86 27.01 -6.29
CA PRO A 296 54.15 28.32 -5.70
C PRO A 296 52.91 29.10 -5.23
N ALA A 297 53.16 29.95 -4.23
CA ALA A 297 52.27 30.96 -3.66
C ALA A 297 52.41 32.33 -4.37
N ALA A 298 51.37 33.17 -4.33
CA ALA A 298 51.39 34.52 -3.71
C ALA A 298 50.28 35.49 -4.23
N MET A 299 49.94 36.43 -3.33
CA MET A 299 49.20 37.71 -3.46
C MET A 299 47.67 37.65 -3.22
N ALA A 300 47.08 38.11 -2.10
CA ALA A 300 47.20 39.31 -1.23
C ALA A 300 46.24 40.46 -1.61
N ALA A 301 45.25 40.72 -0.73
CA ALA A 301 44.61 42.00 -0.37
C ALA A 301 43.45 41.65 0.61
N GLN A 302 43.56 41.74 1.94
CA GLN A 302 43.52 42.92 2.83
C GLN A 302 42.44 43.97 2.48
N SER A 303 41.37 43.99 3.30
CA SER A 303 40.66 45.20 3.71
C SER A 303 40.07 44.98 5.10
N GLU A 304 40.71 45.62 6.09
CA GLU A 304 40.21 45.87 7.43
C GLU A 304 39.16 46.99 7.40
N SER A 305 38.11 46.88 8.19
CA SER A 305 37.33 48.03 8.65
C SER A 305 36.70 47.70 9.99
N ALA A 306 37.40 48.09 11.06
CA ALA A 306 36.84 48.24 12.40
C ALA A 306 36.01 49.52 12.48
N GLY A 307 34.81 49.44 13.05
CA GLY A 307 33.93 50.56 13.34
C GLY A 307 33.09 50.23 14.56
N GLU A 308 33.53 50.75 15.69
CA GLU A 308 32.99 50.57 17.04
C GLU A 308 31.99 51.69 17.39
N ALA A 309 31.06 51.36 18.30
CA ALA A 309 30.20 52.24 19.11
C ALA A 309 28.87 52.76 18.52
N ALA A 310 27.76 52.21 19.03
CA ALA A 310 26.84 52.92 19.94
C ALA A 310 25.74 51.96 20.42
N GLY A 311 25.57 51.85 21.74
CA GLY A 311 24.60 50.96 22.38
C GLY A 311 23.16 51.46 22.29
N GLU A 312 22.25 50.53 22.03
CA GLU A 312 20.80 50.70 22.23
C GLU A 312 20.32 49.76 23.36
N PRO A 313 19.42 50.25 24.23
CA PRO A 313 18.99 49.51 25.42
C PRO A 313 17.98 48.41 25.08
N ASN A 314 18.22 47.23 25.66
CA ASN A 314 17.33 46.07 25.68
C ASN A 314 15.97 46.43 26.30
N LEU A 315 14.91 46.45 25.49
CA LEU A 315 13.51 46.40 25.92
C LEU A 315 12.95 44.98 25.67
N PRO A 316 12.05 44.48 26.54
CA PRO A 316 11.59 43.08 26.51
C PRO A 316 10.67 42.78 25.30
N PRO A 317 10.54 41.50 24.89
CA PRO A 317 9.83 41.14 23.68
C PRO A 317 8.31 41.13 23.94
N ASP A 318 7.65 42.23 23.59
CA ASP A 318 6.19 42.26 23.47
C ASP A 318 5.77 42.24 22.00
N GLN A 319 4.93 41.24 21.70
CA GLN A 319 3.94 41.18 20.62
C GLN A 319 4.50 41.18 19.18
N HIS A 320 4.46 39.99 18.57
CA HIS A 320 4.55 39.78 17.13
C HIS A 320 3.52 40.64 16.38
N ARG A 321 3.92 41.83 15.91
CA ARG A 321 3.22 42.53 14.84
C ARG A 321 3.54 41.83 13.53
N VAL A 322 2.66 40.91 13.15
CA VAL A 322 2.61 40.31 11.81
C VAL A 322 2.32 41.43 10.81
N ALA A 323 3.24 41.65 9.86
CA ALA A 323 3.03 42.56 8.74
C ALA A 323 1.97 41.96 7.81
N LEU A 324 0.86 42.67 7.62
CA LEU A 324 -0.25 42.27 6.75
C LEU A 324 0.15 42.45 5.27
N PRO A 325 -0.02 41.42 4.42
CA PRO A 325 0.19 41.55 2.97
C PRO A 325 -0.88 42.43 2.31
N ALA A 326 -0.49 43.14 1.25
CA ALA A 326 -1.28 44.18 0.57
C ALA A 326 -2.40 43.66 -0.37
N SER A 327 -2.79 42.39 -0.28
CA SER A 327 -4.02 41.91 -0.93
C SER A 327 -5.13 41.87 0.13
N GLY A 328 -6.29 42.45 -0.16
CA GLY A 328 -7.39 42.66 0.81
C GLY A 328 -8.08 41.41 1.35
N GLN A 329 -7.38 40.29 1.48
CA GLN A 329 -7.77 39.09 2.20
C GLN A 329 -6.90 38.95 3.45
N GLU A 330 -7.50 39.23 4.59
CA GLU A 330 -6.90 38.90 5.87
C GLU A 330 -7.26 37.43 6.16
N SER A 331 -6.25 36.59 6.43
CA SER A 331 -6.45 35.23 6.92
C SER A 331 -5.94 35.13 8.33
N ILE A 332 -6.71 34.50 9.22
CA ILE A 332 -6.34 34.34 10.62
C ILE A 332 -6.50 32.88 11.05
N THR A 333 -5.57 32.42 11.88
CA THR A 333 -5.64 31.09 12.50
C THR A 333 -6.46 31.20 13.78
N LEU A 334 -7.53 30.41 13.87
CA LEU A 334 -8.34 30.33 15.08
C LEU A 334 -7.54 29.69 16.23
N PRO A 335 -7.81 30.06 17.50
CA PRO A 335 -7.15 29.43 18.63
C PRO A 335 -7.56 27.95 18.71
N PRO A 336 -6.76 27.06 19.31
CA PRO A 336 -7.19 25.70 19.58
C PRO A 336 -8.42 25.69 20.50
N PHE A 337 -9.19 24.60 20.47
CA PHE A 337 -10.36 24.46 21.34
C PHE A 337 -9.99 24.54 22.82
N PRO A 338 -10.89 25.07 23.67
CA PRO A 338 -10.69 25.07 25.11
C PRO A 338 -10.56 23.64 25.62
N THR A 339 -9.58 23.40 26.49
CA THR A 339 -9.48 22.17 27.26
C THR A 339 -10.45 22.25 28.43
N ALA A 340 -11.11 21.14 28.79
CA ALA A 340 -12.12 21.11 29.85
C ALA A 340 -11.62 21.80 31.14
N GLY A 341 -12.33 22.85 31.57
CA GLY A 341 -12.00 23.63 32.78
C GLY A 341 -11.08 24.84 32.55
N GLN A 342 -10.65 25.12 31.32
CA GLN A 342 -9.94 26.36 30.97
C GLN A 342 -10.69 27.10 29.86
N PRO A 343 -11.23 28.31 30.15
CA PRO A 343 -11.86 29.12 29.10
C PRO A 343 -10.81 29.50 28.05
N ALA A 344 -11.16 29.40 26.78
CA ALA A 344 -10.29 29.86 25.71
C ALA A 344 -10.12 31.38 25.82
N ALA A 345 -8.88 31.86 25.78
CA ALA A 345 -8.62 33.29 25.71
C ALA A 345 -9.22 33.84 24.40
N PRO A 346 -9.93 34.99 24.45
CA PRO A 346 -10.47 35.59 23.25
C PRO A 346 -9.34 36.00 22.29
N LEU A 347 -9.50 35.69 21.01
CA LEU A 347 -8.60 36.06 19.93
C LEU A 347 -9.10 37.35 19.26
N LEU A 348 -8.24 38.36 19.14
CA LEU A 348 -8.53 39.56 18.36
C LEU A 348 -8.41 39.24 16.86
N LEU A 349 -9.54 39.22 16.15
CA LEU A 349 -9.62 38.92 14.72
C LEU A 349 -9.18 40.10 13.84
N THR A 350 -9.56 41.31 14.22
CA THR A 350 -9.22 42.55 13.52
C THR A 350 -9.31 43.70 14.49
N VAL A 351 -8.46 44.72 14.33
CA VAL A 351 -8.41 45.92 15.19
C VAL A 351 -9.46 46.97 14.82
N ARG A 352 -10.34 46.68 13.85
CA ARG A 352 -11.29 47.65 13.29
C ARG A 352 -12.66 47.53 13.97
N PRO A 353 -13.35 48.64 14.27
CA PRO A 353 -14.71 48.60 14.80
C PRO A 353 -15.68 48.10 13.73
N ILE A 354 -16.35 46.98 14.02
CA ILE A 354 -17.24 46.30 13.09
C ILE A 354 -18.70 46.68 13.36
N ARG A 355 -19.42 47.10 12.30
CA ARG A 355 -20.85 47.42 12.35
C ARG A 355 -21.74 46.28 11.93
N GLN A 356 -21.29 45.50 10.95
CA GLN A 356 -22.06 44.40 10.38
C GLN A 356 -21.16 43.22 10.07
N ILE A 357 -21.64 42.03 10.43
CA ILE A 357 -21.02 40.74 10.13
C ILE A 357 -22.01 39.91 9.33
N ALA A 358 -21.51 39.28 8.27
CA ALA A 358 -22.20 38.19 7.60
C ALA A 358 -21.30 36.97 7.58
N TRP A 359 -21.89 35.81 7.88
CA TRP A 359 -21.23 34.52 7.81
C TRP A 359 -21.48 33.89 6.45
N GLU A 360 -20.41 33.39 5.84
CA GLU A 360 -20.50 32.66 4.60
C GLU A 360 -19.69 31.38 4.65
N LEU A 361 -20.18 30.40 3.91
CA LEU A 361 -19.56 29.12 3.73
C LEU A 361 -19.23 28.92 2.24
N PRO A 362 -18.29 28.01 1.92
CA PRO A 362 -17.97 27.63 0.54
C PRO A 362 -19.20 27.20 -0.26
N ALA A 363 -19.16 27.38 -1.58
CA ALA A 363 -20.28 27.05 -2.44
C ALA A 363 -20.64 25.55 -2.34
N GLY A 364 -21.93 25.25 -2.14
CA GLY A 364 -22.40 23.86 -2.02
C GLY A 364 -22.19 23.23 -0.64
N SER A 365 -21.69 23.97 0.35
CA SER A 365 -21.63 23.49 1.74
C SER A 365 -23.03 23.25 2.30
N ALA A 366 -23.29 22.06 2.84
CA ALA A 366 -24.50 21.75 3.62
C ALA A 366 -24.26 21.87 5.14
N THR A 367 -23.23 22.60 5.55
CA THR A 367 -22.83 22.69 6.96
C THR A 367 -23.85 23.53 7.73
N PRO A 368 -24.39 23.04 8.86
CA PRO A 368 -25.50 23.71 9.55
C PRO A 368 -25.04 24.92 10.38
N ILE A 369 -23.97 25.62 10.04
CA ILE A 369 -23.48 26.76 10.84
C ILE A 369 -24.19 28.04 10.39
N ALA A 370 -24.87 28.71 11.32
CA ALA A 370 -25.52 29.98 11.12
C ALA A 370 -24.97 31.05 12.08
N LEU A 371 -25.01 32.31 11.65
CA LEU A 371 -24.69 33.46 12.50
C LEU A 371 -25.98 33.98 13.14
N ARG A 372 -26.04 33.95 14.46
CA ARG A 372 -27.12 34.52 15.25
C ARG A 372 -26.67 35.87 15.82
N THR A 373 -27.48 36.90 15.66
CA THR A 373 -27.21 38.22 16.26
C THR A 373 -27.87 38.27 17.63
N GLU A 374 -27.08 38.48 18.69
CA GLU A 374 -27.59 38.55 20.05
C GLU A 374 -27.73 40.00 20.52
N SER A 375 -26.79 40.86 20.13
CA SER A 375 -26.83 42.30 20.34
C SER A 375 -26.19 43.04 19.16
N GLU A 376 -26.21 44.38 19.15
CA GLU A 376 -25.54 45.17 18.11
C GLU A 376 -24.02 44.93 18.04
N GLN A 377 -23.43 44.44 19.12
CA GLN A 377 -21.98 44.21 19.25
C GLN A 377 -21.64 42.74 19.52
N THR A 378 -22.61 41.85 19.62
CA THR A 378 -22.37 40.43 19.94
C THR A 378 -23.12 39.54 18.96
N TRP A 379 -22.38 38.64 18.33
CA TRP A 379 -22.89 37.61 17.44
C TRP A 379 -22.42 36.25 17.94
N SER A 380 -23.24 35.22 17.77
CA SER A 380 -22.89 33.84 18.06
C SER A 380 -22.96 33.00 16.78
N LEU A 381 -21.93 32.19 16.55
CA LEU A 381 -21.95 31.13 15.56
C LEU A 381 -22.63 29.93 16.21
N VAL A 382 -23.77 29.52 15.66
CA VAL A 382 -24.58 28.44 16.19
C VAL A 382 -24.73 27.31 15.18
N ASP A 383 -24.78 26.09 15.68
CA ASP A 383 -25.27 24.96 14.92
C ASP A 383 -26.80 25.13 14.76
N SER A 384 -27.26 25.35 13.54
CA SER A 384 -28.66 25.58 13.20
C SER A 384 -29.55 24.36 13.41
N GLU A 385 -28.99 23.14 13.40
CA GLU A 385 -29.74 21.91 13.67
C GLU A 385 -29.94 21.74 15.18
N GLU A 386 -28.88 21.87 15.97
CA GLU A 386 -28.93 21.66 17.42
C GLU A 386 -29.24 22.93 18.24
N GLN A 387 -29.23 24.10 17.59
CA GLN A 387 -29.31 25.44 18.21
C GLN A 387 -28.24 25.68 19.29
N ARG A 388 -27.11 24.98 19.18
CA ARG A 388 -25.98 25.07 20.11
C ARG A 388 -24.98 26.11 19.67
N GLU A 389 -24.42 26.81 20.65
CA GLU A 389 -23.40 27.81 20.42
C GLU A 389 -22.03 27.15 20.21
N LEU A 390 -21.38 27.48 19.10
CA LEU A 390 -20.05 26.99 18.74
C LEU A 390 -18.99 28.03 19.10
N ALA A 391 -19.24 29.31 18.81
CA ALA A 391 -18.33 30.40 19.12
C ALA A 391 -19.06 31.74 19.25
N THR A 392 -18.44 32.68 19.96
CA THR A 392 -18.89 34.06 20.11
C THR A 392 -17.97 35.01 19.35
N LEU A 393 -18.57 36.03 18.76
CA LEU A 393 -17.93 37.17 18.12
C LEU A 393 -18.40 38.43 18.85
N ARG A 394 -17.48 39.21 19.40
CA ARG A 394 -17.80 40.43 20.15
C ARG A 394 -17.03 41.63 19.60
N SER A 395 -17.75 42.66 19.17
CA SER A 395 -17.19 43.96 18.82
C SER A 395 -16.81 44.70 20.11
N SER A 396 -15.60 45.23 20.15
CA SER A 396 -15.05 46.05 21.22
C SER A 396 -14.36 47.27 20.62
N ASP A 397 -13.99 48.25 21.46
CA ASP A 397 -13.23 49.41 21.00
C ASP A 397 -11.86 49.03 20.42
N GLU A 398 -11.32 47.88 20.82
CA GLU A 398 -10.06 47.32 20.32
C GLU A 398 -10.24 46.53 19.02
N GLY A 399 -11.48 46.25 18.62
CA GLY A 399 -11.80 45.49 17.41
C GLY A 399 -12.72 44.29 17.65
N LEU A 400 -12.68 43.30 16.74
CA LEU A 400 -13.53 42.11 16.80
C LEU A 400 -12.83 40.97 17.53
N LEU A 401 -13.39 40.53 18.66
CA LEU A 401 -12.92 39.40 19.44
C LEU A 401 -13.67 38.13 19.06
N PHE A 402 -12.96 37.01 19.01
CA PHE A 402 -13.48 35.66 18.81
C PHE A 402 -13.20 34.80 20.04
N ALA A 403 -14.18 34.07 20.54
CA ALA A 403 -13.97 33.08 21.59
C ALA A 403 -14.79 31.82 21.30
N TRP A 404 -14.18 30.65 21.49
CA TRP A 404 -14.91 29.38 21.43
C TRP A 404 -15.89 29.26 22.59
N ALA A 405 -17.04 28.62 22.35
CA ALA A 405 -17.90 28.17 23.42
C ALA A 405 -17.21 27.07 24.25
N GLU A 406 -17.54 26.95 25.54
CA GLU A 406 -16.91 25.97 26.44
C GLU A 406 -17.10 24.52 25.96
N ASP A 407 -18.26 24.22 25.38
CA ASP A 407 -18.61 22.91 24.86
C ASP A 407 -18.21 22.69 23.39
N ALA A 408 -17.60 23.67 22.71
CA ALA A 408 -17.30 23.61 21.27
C ALA A 408 -16.48 22.38 20.88
N SER A 409 -15.53 21.96 21.73
CA SER A 409 -14.67 20.78 21.49
C SER A 409 -15.44 19.46 21.40
N ARG A 410 -16.67 19.40 21.91
CA ARG A 410 -17.54 18.21 21.89
C ARG A 410 -18.31 18.07 20.58
N HIS A 411 -18.30 19.10 19.74
CA HIS A 411 -19.12 19.18 18.53
C HIS A 411 -18.26 19.09 17.27
N ALA A 412 -18.53 18.09 16.43
CA ALA A 412 -17.85 17.92 15.15
C ALA A 412 -18.11 19.07 14.16
N THR A 413 -19.18 19.85 14.36
CA THR A 413 -19.48 21.06 13.58
C THR A 413 -18.59 22.24 13.95
N ALA A 414 -18.02 22.27 15.16
CA ALA A 414 -17.09 23.33 15.57
C ALA A 414 -15.81 23.33 14.72
N ASP A 415 -15.30 22.17 14.31
CA ASP A 415 -14.16 22.02 13.39
C ASP A 415 -14.38 22.70 12.03
N GLN A 416 -15.65 22.84 11.62
CA GLN A 416 -16.03 23.43 10.34
C GLN A 416 -16.07 24.95 10.39
N VAL A 417 -16.05 25.57 11.58
CA VAL A 417 -16.00 27.03 11.74
C VAL A 417 -14.73 27.60 11.11
N ALA A 418 -13.59 26.91 11.24
CA ALA A 418 -12.35 27.32 10.59
C ALA A 418 -12.48 27.39 9.06
N ALA A 419 -13.39 26.63 8.45
CA ALA A 419 -13.60 26.64 7.00
C ALA A 419 -14.43 27.82 6.49
N GLY A 420 -15.00 28.63 7.39
CA GLY A 420 -15.89 29.74 7.02
C GLY A 420 -15.18 31.06 6.76
N ARG A 421 -15.96 32.02 6.24
CA ARG A 421 -15.54 33.38 5.94
C ARG A 421 -16.48 34.36 6.63
N LEU A 422 -15.89 35.35 7.29
CA LEU A 422 -16.62 36.50 7.80
C LEU A 422 -16.54 37.64 6.78
N ARG A 423 -17.68 38.08 6.28
CA ARG A 423 -17.80 39.33 5.52
C ARG A 423 -18.10 40.46 6.49
N LEU A 424 -17.11 41.31 6.72
CA LEU A 424 -17.13 42.37 7.72
C LEU A 424 -17.35 43.71 7.04
N THR A 425 -18.17 44.56 7.66
CA THR A 425 -18.32 45.97 7.27
C THR A 425 -17.82 46.85 8.40
N ALA A 426 -16.64 47.45 8.19
CA ALA A 426 -16.04 48.37 9.16
C ALA A 426 -16.72 49.75 9.09
N ALA A 427 -16.65 50.50 10.18
CA ALA A 427 -17.20 51.86 10.25
C ALA A 427 -16.48 52.86 9.32
N ASP A 428 -15.22 52.59 8.96
CA ASP A 428 -14.25 53.50 8.36
C ASP A 428 -13.81 53.12 6.93
N GLN A 429 -13.65 51.83 6.62
CA GLN A 429 -12.97 51.35 5.40
C GLN A 429 -13.82 50.47 4.47
N GLY A 430 -15.14 50.44 4.67
CA GLY A 430 -16.04 49.67 3.82
C GLY A 430 -16.02 48.16 4.10
N ARG A 431 -16.41 47.36 3.11
CA ARG A 431 -16.59 45.91 3.26
C ARG A 431 -15.29 45.16 2.94
N PHE A 432 -14.89 44.24 3.81
CA PHE A 432 -13.76 43.34 3.59
C PHE A 432 -14.08 41.93 4.06
N ASP A 433 -13.26 40.97 3.63
CA ASP A 433 -13.46 39.55 3.90
C ASP A 433 -12.32 39.03 4.78
N LEU A 434 -12.69 38.41 5.90
CA LEU A 434 -11.76 37.72 6.81
C LEU A 434 -11.96 36.21 6.66
N LEU A 435 -10.90 35.52 6.27
CA LEU A 435 -10.88 34.06 6.18
C LEU A 435 -10.42 33.47 7.51
N LEU A 436 -11.20 32.54 8.07
CA LEU A 436 -10.87 31.90 9.34
C LEU A 436 -9.92 30.70 9.22
N ARG A 437 -9.44 30.44 7.99
CA ARG A 437 -8.41 29.44 7.69
C ARG A 437 -7.19 30.14 7.08
N PRO A 438 -5.98 29.91 7.59
CA PRO A 438 -4.77 30.37 6.94
C PRO A 438 -4.54 29.61 5.62
N SER A 439 -3.97 30.30 4.63
CA SER A 439 -3.43 29.64 3.44
C SER A 439 -2.05 29.09 3.74
N LEU A 440 -1.86 27.78 3.58
CA LEU A 440 -0.56 27.16 3.78
C LEU A 440 0.22 27.18 2.49
N ARG A 441 1.42 27.75 2.53
CA ARG A 441 2.35 27.77 1.40
C ARG A 441 3.59 26.99 1.77
N CYS A 442 3.99 26.08 0.91
CA CYS A 442 5.19 25.26 1.09
C CYS A 442 6.02 25.28 -0.20
N GLU A 443 7.29 24.90 -0.10
CA GLU A 443 8.12 24.69 -1.28
C GLU A 443 7.70 23.40 -2.01
N PRO A 444 7.85 23.34 -3.35
CA PRO A 444 7.61 22.13 -4.11
C PRO A 444 8.52 20.99 -3.67
N MET A 445 7.97 19.79 -3.67
CA MET A 445 8.65 18.62 -3.12
C MET A 445 9.48 17.92 -4.20
N SER A 446 10.76 17.70 -3.95
CA SER A 446 11.57 16.86 -4.84
C SER A 446 11.17 15.39 -4.73
N LEU A 447 11.13 14.67 -5.85
CA LEU A 447 10.85 13.24 -5.85
C LEU A 447 12.04 12.47 -5.27
N ASP A 448 11.90 12.05 -4.01
CA ASP A 448 12.89 11.17 -3.38
C ASP A 448 12.57 9.70 -3.67
N LEU A 449 13.41 9.08 -4.50
CA LEU A 449 13.35 7.67 -4.87
C LEU A 449 14.17 6.77 -3.91
N SER A 450 14.69 7.31 -2.80
CA SER A 450 15.48 6.55 -1.82
C SER A 450 14.67 5.51 -1.06
N GLN A 451 13.37 5.74 -0.92
CA GLN A 451 12.41 4.83 -0.27
C GLN A 451 11.32 4.44 -1.26
N PRO A 452 10.87 3.18 -1.25
CA PRO A 452 9.77 2.74 -2.13
C PRO A 452 8.40 3.28 -1.71
N ASP A 453 8.27 3.76 -0.47
CA ASP A 453 7.03 4.30 0.11
C ASP A 453 7.35 5.57 0.93
N ALA A 454 7.07 6.73 0.37
CA ALA A 454 7.26 8.02 1.03
C ALA A 454 5.92 8.58 1.53
N ARG A 455 5.90 9.13 2.75
CA ARG A 455 4.69 9.67 3.38
C ARG A 455 4.91 11.09 3.85
N PHE A 456 4.03 11.98 3.43
CA PHE A 456 4.08 13.41 3.72
C PHE A 456 2.79 13.86 4.34
N SER A 457 2.87 14.91 5.17
CA SER A 457 1.67 15.44 5.74
C SER A 457 1.73 16.86 6.25
N TRP A 458 0.61 17.56 6.09
CA TRP A 458 0.41 18.95 6.43
C TRP A 458 -0.87 19.11 7.26
N GLN A 459 -0.84 19.94 8.30
CA GLN A 459 -2.02 20.28 9.11
C GLN A 459 -2.79 21.39 8.40
N LEU A 460 -4.10 21.25 8.19
CA LEU A 460 -4.94 22.20 7.43
C LEU A 460 -5.80 23.12 8.33
N ASP A 461 -5.58 23.11 9.65
CA ASP A 461 -6.35 23.83 10.67
C ASP A 461 -7.88 23.57 10.60
N GLY A 462 -8.28 22.42 10.03
CA GLY A 462 -9.66 21.98 9.94
C GLY A 462 -9.96 21.23 8.64
N PRO A 463 -10.97 20.35 8.61
CA PRO A 463 -11.31 19.60 7.41
C PRO A 463 -11.82 20.52 6.30
N PRO A 464 -11.44 20.34 5.03
CA PRO A 464 -12.07 21.10 3.94
C PRO A 464 -13.55 20.71 3.81
N ILE A 465 -14.40 21.69 3.51
CA ILE A 465 -15.83 21.46 3.33
C ILE A 465 -16.06 20.71 2.02
N TYR A 466 -16.62 19.51 2.13
CA TYR A 466 -16.52 18.42 1.15
C TYR A 466 -17.13 18.66 -0.23
N ALA A 467 -18.05 19.62 -0.39
CA ALA A 467 -18.72 19.87 -1.67
C ALA A 467 -17.93 20.74 -2.64
N SER A 468 -16.90 21.42 -2.13
CA SER A 468 -16.23 22.55 -2.79
C SER A 468 -14.71 22.46 -2.98
N PRO A 469 -13.95 21.51 -2.40
CA PRO A 469 -12.52 21.54 -2.57
C PRO A 469 -12.15 20.93 -3.92
N LEU A 470 -11.13 21.47 -4.55
CA LEU A 470 -10.47 20.90 -5.72
C LEU A 470 -9.01 20.73 -5.36
N TRP A 471 -8.52 19.50 -5.50
CA TRP A 471 -7.09 19.24 -5.39
C TRP A 471 -6.48 19.21 -6.80
N SER A 472 -5.29 19.77 -6.93
CA SER A 472 -4.49 19.75 -8.15
C SER A 472 -3.12 19.12 -7.86
N LEU A 473 -2.60 18.42 -8.86
CA LEU A 473 -1.36 17.67 -8.81
C LEU A 473 -0.63 17.93 -10.11
N GLU A 474 0.53 18.57 -10.00
CA GLU A 474 1.36 18.96 -11.14
C GLU A 474 2.79 18.49 -10.88
N PHE A 475 3.47 18.06 -11.93
CA PHE A 475 4.90 17.75 -11.90
C PHE A 475 5.61 18.77 -12.76
N ASP A 476 6.77 19.25 -12.32
CA ASP A 476 7.60 20.11 -13.15
C ASP A 476 8.02 19.35 -14.42
N GLU A 477 7.78 19.97 -15.58
CA GLU A 477 8.13 19.40 -16.87
C GLU A 477 9.65 19.30 -17.01
N SER A 478 10.14 18.12 -17.39
CA SER A 478 11.56 17.87 -17.65
C SER A 478 11.70 17.26 -19.03
N GLU A 479 12.53 17.88 -19.88
CA GLU A 479 12.79 17.37 -21.24
C GLU A 479 13.47 15.99 -21.23
N ALA A 480 14.11 15.62 -20.12
CA ALA A 480 14.81 14.34 -19.98
C ALA A 480 13.87 13.14 -19.81
N VAL A 481 12.59 13.37 -19.48
CA VAL A 481 11.67 12.31 -19.10
C VAL A 481 10.28 12.59 -19.68
N GLU A 482 9.70 11.60 -20.33
CA GLU A 482 8.30 11.67 -20.77
C GLU A 482 7.39 11.20 -19.63
N LEU A 483 6.46 12.08 -19.23
CA LEU A 483 5.44 11.80 -18.21
C LEU A 483 4.15 11.33 -18.89
N ASP A 484 3.61 10.21 -18.42
CA ASP A 484 2.31 9.72 -18.88
C ASP A 484 1.41 9.34 -17.69
N TRP A 485 0.14 9.73 -17.78
CA TRP A 485 -0.86 9.47 -16.75
C TRP A 485 -1.55 8.14 -17.02
N LEU A 486 -1.35 7.17 -16.13
CA LEU A 486 -2.13 5.93 -16.13
C LEU A 486 -3.52 6.17 -15.52
N GLU A 487 -3.57 7.00 -14.47
CA GLU A 487 -4.79 7.41 -13.79
C GLU A 487 -4.62 8.86 -13.35
N SER A 488 -5.27 9.78 -14.04
CA SER A 488 -5.23 11.20 -13.71
C SER A 488 -5.95 11.47 -12.37
N PRO A 489 -5.50 12.47 -11.60
CA PRO A 489 -6.16 12.86 -10.35
C PRO A 489 -7.60 13.29 -10.60
N ASP A 490 -8.57 12.63 -9.97
CA ASP A 490 -9.98 13.05 -10.02
C ASP A 490 -10.18 14.22 -9.05
N PRO A 491 -10.42 15.47 -9.53
CA PRO A 491 -10.56 16.63 -8.66
C PRO A 491 -11.77 16.54 -7.74
N SER A 492 -12.75 15.67 -8.04
CA SER A 492 -13.95 15.48 -7.22
C SER A 492 -13.70 14.62 -5.96
N GLN A 493 -12.67 13.77 -5.97
CA GLN A 493 -12.38 12.81 -4.89
C GLN A 493 -11.39 13.35 -3.84
N VAL A 494 -11.62 14.55 -3.32
CA VAL A 494 -10.65 15.21 -2.41
C VAL A 494 -10.36 14.40 -1.13
N ARG A 495 -11.34 13.68 -0.58
CA ARG A 495 -11.13 12.92 0.68
C ARG A 495 -10.11 11.78 0.52
N ARG A 496 -10.10 11.15 -0.65
CA ARG A 496 -9.31 9.96 -0.97
C ARG A 496 -8.94 10.01 -2.45
N GLY A 497 -8.10 10.99 -2.79
CA GLY A 497 -7.61 11.12 -4.15
C GLY A 497 -6.61 10.02 -4.45
N GLN A 498 -6.72 9.43 -5.63
CA GLN A 498 -5.72 8.50 -6.15
C GLN A 498 -5.27 9.00 -7.52
N ALA A 499 -4.00 8.80 -7.81
CA ALA A 499 -3.45 9.06 -9.13
C ALA A 499 -2.30 8.09 -9.40
N ARG A 500 -2.08 7.76 -10.68
CA ARG A 500 -1.00 6.91 -11.14
C ARG A 500 -0.33 7.58 -12.32
N VAL A 501 0.97 7.77 -12.18
CA VAL A 501 1.82 8.34 -13.20
C VAL A 501 2.93 7.36 -13.52
N ARG A 502 3.36 7.35 -14.77
CA ARG A 502 4.54 6.62 -15.23
C ARG A 502 5.49 7.58 -15.95
N TRP A 503 6.77 7.27 -15.84
CA TRP A 503 7.86 7.98 -16.47
C TRP A 503 8.69 7.01 -17.30
N LYS A 504 9.13 7.50 -18.46
CA LYS A 504 10.04 6.79 -19.36
C LYS A 504 11.03 7.77 -19.97
N LEU A 505 12.12 7.23 -20.52
CA LEU A 505 13.03 8.02 -21.33
C LEU A 505 12.39 8.25 -22.72
N PRO A 506 12.56 9.42 -23.36
CA PRO A 506 11.92 9.71 -24.65
C PRO A 506 12.27 8.75 -25.78
N GLU A 507 13.47 8.15 -25.75
CA GLU A 507 13.96 7.25 -26.79
C GLU A 507 13.63 5.76 -26.53
N ASP A 508 13.16 5.44 -25.32
CA ASP A 508 13.01 4.06 -24.86
C ASP A 508 11.62 3.79 -24.27
N ASP A 509 10.95 2.74 -24.76
CA ASP A 509 9.67 2.30 -24.20
C ASP A 509 9.83 1.67 -22.80
N PHE A 510 11.00 1.10 -22.50
CA PHE A 510 11.34 0.48 -21.23
C PHE A 510 12.81 0.74 -20.89
N PRO A 511 13.18 0.86 -19.61
CA PRO A 511 12.37 0.63 -18.40
C PRO A 511 11.43 1.79 -18.04
N LEU A 512 10.41 1.49 -17.24
CA LEU A 512 9.42 2.45 -16.74
C LEU A 512 9.51 2.58 -15.22
N ILE A 513 9.44 3.80 -14.70
CA ILE A 513 9.20 4.07 -13.28
C ILE A 513 7.77 4.56 -13.12
N GLY A 514 6.99 3.94 -12.24
CA GLY A 514 5.64 4.33 -11.89
C GLY A 514 5.57 4.88 -10.48
N CYS A 515 4.72 5.88 -10.25
CA CYS A 515 4.34 6.33 -8.91
C CYS A 515 2.83 6.22 -8.72
N HIS A 516 2.44 5.55 -7.64
CA HIS A 516 1.09 5.55 -7.13
C HIS A 516 0.98 6.60 -6.03
N LEU A 517 0.11 7.59 -6.24
CA LEU A 517 -0.16 8.67 -5.32
C LEU A 517 -1.49 8.40 -4.61
N GLU A 518 -1.45 8.35 -3.28
CA GLU A 518 -2.63 8.25 -2.43
C GLU A 518 -2.71 9.52 -1.58
N SER A 519 -3.71 10.36 -1.86
CA SER A 519 -4.00 11.58 -1.13
C SER A 519 -5.19 11.35 -0.20
N ARG A 520 -5.05 11.70 1.08
CA ARG A 520 -6.16 11.69 2.03
C ARG A 520 -6.23 13.02 2.74
N VAL A 521 -7.38 13.69 2.62
CA VAL A 521 -7.60 15.03 3.16
C VAL A 521 -8.66 14.97 4.25
N THR A 522 -8.25 15.25 5.49
CA THR A 522 -9.12 15.48 6.65
C THR A 522 -8.79 16.86 7.23
N SER A 523 -8.76 17.04 8.55
CA SER A 523 -8.07 18.18 9.19
C SER A 523 -6.56 18.19 8.92
N ARG A 524 -6.03 17.07 8.45
CA ARG A 524 -4.65 16.87 8.04
C ARG A 524 -4.65 16.34 6.60
N TRP A 525 -3.84 16.94 5.72
CA TRP A 525 -3.59 16.38 4.41
C TRP A 525 -2.42 15.40 4.52
N THR A 526 -2.66 14.13 4.23
CA THR A 526 -1.62 13.11 4.09
C THR A 526 -1.48 12.72 2.62
N LEU A 527 -0.25 12.71 2.11
CA LEU A 527 0.09 12.19 0.79
C LEU A 527 1.03 11.00 0.96
N ARG A 528 0.77 9.93 0.24
CA ARG A 528 1.63 8.75 0.17
C ARG A 528 2.03 8.50 -1.27
N LEU A 529 3.33 8.43 -1.52
CA LEU A 529 3.93 8.13 -2.82
C LEU A 529 4.52 6.73 -2.75
N ARG A 530 4.11 5.85 -3.66
CA ARG A 530 4.70 4.51 -3.78
C ARG A 530 5.32 4.34 -5.14
N TYR A 531 6.61 4.03 -5.18
CA TYR A 531 7.35 3.86 -6.41
C TYR A 531 7.43 2.39 -6.79
N ALA A 532 7.22 2.13 -8.07
CA ALA A 532 7.38 0.81 -8.67
C ALA A 532 8.12 0.93 -10.00
N VAL A 533 8.72 -0.16 -10.44
CA VAL A 533 9.45 -0.25 -11.71
C VAL A 533 8.95 -1.41 -12.55
N GLN A 534 9.01 -1.23 -13.86
CA GLN A 534 8.78 -2.26 -14.85
C GLN A 534 9.95 -2.28 -15.85
N LEU A 535 10.71 -3.37 -15.91
CA LEU A 535 11.93 -3.48 -16.74
C LEU A 535 11.65 -3.90 -18.19
N SER A 536 10.54 -4.59 -18.41
CA SER A 536 10.04 -5.06 -19.69
C SER A 536 8.52 -5.08 -19.69
N GLU A 537 7.89 -5.08 -20.85
CA GLU A 537 6.44 -5.19 -20.99
C GLU A 537 5.85 -6.42 -20.28
N THR A 538 6.60 -7.53 -20.30
CA THR A 538 6.19 -8.78 -19.66
C THR A 538 6.52 -8.85 -18.17
N SER A 539 7.42 -7.99 -17.67
CA SER A 539 7.79 -7.99 -16.26
C SER A 539 6.66 -7.40 -15.41
N PRO A 540 6.37 -7.97 -14.24
CA PRO A 540 5.44 -7.37 -13.29
C PRO A 540 6.01 -6.07 -12.72
N TRP A 541 5.12 -5.20 -12.23
CA TRP A 541 5.52 -4.04 -11.44
C TRP A 541 6.11 -4.49 -10.10
N GLN A 542 7.32 -4.01 -9.80
CA GLN A 542 8.01 -4.31 -8.55
C GLN A 542 8.27 -3.03 -7.75
N PRO A 543 8.19 -3.05 -6.41
CA PRO A 543 8.53 -1.88 -5.60
C PRO A 543 9.98 -1.46 -5.88
N PHE A 544 10.21 -0.15 -5.96
CA PHE A 544 11.46 0.41 -6.44
C PHE A 544 12.07 1.38 -5.44
N SER A 545 13.38 1.29 -5.24
CA SER A 545 14.18 2.35 -4.61
C SER A 545 15.56 2.43 -5.24
N THR A 546 16.18 3.61 -5.23
CA THR A 546 17.54 3.82 -5.76
C THR A 546 18.57 2.95 -5.05
N ARG A 547 18.40 2.71 -3.74
CA ARG A 547 19.27 1.80 -2.98
C ARG A 547 19.19 0.36 -3.48
N GLN A 548 17.98 -0.15 -3.75
CA GLN A 548 17.78 -1.49 -4.31
C GLN A 548 18.35 -1.58 -5.73
N LEU A 549 18.23 -0.52 -6.52
CA LEU A 549 18.81 -0.45 -7.86
C LEU A 549 20.34 -0.56 -7.83
N THR A 550 21.01 0.20 -6.97
CA THR A 550 22.47 0.13 -6.82
C THR A 550 22.91 -1.26 -6.41
N GLN A 551 22.25 -1.88 -5.43
CA GLN A 551 22.54 -3.25 -5.02
C GLN A 551 22.30 -4.26 -6.14
N ALA A 552 21.23 -4.10 -6.92
CA ALA A 552 20.93 -4.96 -8.05
C ALA A 552 21.99 -4.84 -9.16
N LEU A 553 22.44 -3.62 -9.47
CA LEU A 553 23.52 -3.36 -10.43
C LEU A 553 24.85 -3.99 -9.99
N GLU A 554 25.21 -3.86 -8.71
CA GLU A 554 26.42 -4.48 -8.15
C GLU A 554 26.36 -6.00 -8.23
N LYS A 555 25.26 -6.61 -7.76
CA LYS A 555 25.06 -8.07 -7.83
C LYS A 555 25.09 -8.57 -9.28
N MET A 556 24.42 -7.87 -10.20
CA MET A 556 24.40 -8.23 -11.62
C MET A 556 25.77 -8.13 -12.26
N THR A 557 26.57 -7.13 -11.89
CA THR A 557 27.95 -6.97 -12.35
C THR A 557 28.81 -8.16 -11.91
N VAL A 558 28.71 -8.59 -10.65
CA VAL A 558 29.44 -9.75 -10.13
C VAL A 558 29.02 -11.03 -10.85
N LEU A 559 27.71 -11.26 -11.04
CA LEU A 559 27.18 -12.43 -11.75
C LEU A 559 27.60 -12.45 -13.23
N LEU A 560 27.56 -11.31 -13.91
CA LEU A 560 27.99 -11.19 -15.30
C LEU A 560 29.49 -11.49 -15.42
N ASN A 561 30.33 -10.94 -14.55
CA ASN A 561 31.77 -11.25 -14.55
C ASN A 561 32.04 -12.74 -14.30
N GLN A 562 31.32 -13.36 -13.37
CA GLN A 562 31.45 -14.79 -13.09
C GLN A 562 31.05 -15.65 -14.30
N SER A 563 29.93 -15.33 -14.95
CA SER A 563 29.47 -16.06 -16.14
C SER A 563 30.40 -15.88 -17.35
N LEU A 564 30.99 -14.69 -17.55
CA LEU A 564 32.00 -14.45 -18.58
C LEU A 564 33.28 -15.27 -18.33
N LEU A 565 33.72 -15.40 -17.08
CA LEU A 565 34.84 -16.27 -16.73
C LEU A 565 34.52 -17.74 -17.05
N GLN A 566 33.33 -18.22 -16.66
CA GLN A 566 32.88 -19.58 -16.99
C GLN A 566 32.80 -19.80 -18.50
N GLN A 567 32.32 -18.80 -19.26
CA GLN A 567 32.22 -18.86 -20.71
C GLN A 567 33.61 -18.98 -21.35
N SER A 568 34.58 -18.21 -20.87
CA SER A 568 35.95 -18.26 -21.35
C SER A 568 36.60 -19.63 -21.08
N GLU A 569 36.36 -20.23 -19.92
CA GLU A 569 36.90 -21.54 -19.55
C GLU A 569 36.24 -22.66 -20.36
N LEU A 570 34.92 -22.62 -20.55
CA LEU A 570 34.20 -23.59 -21.38
C LEU A 570 34.62 -23.47 -22.84
N ALA A 571 34.81 -22.25 -23.36
CA ALA A 571 35.33 -22.02 -24.70
C ALA A 571 36.75 -22.61 -24.86
N ARG A 572 37.61 -22.45 -23.85
CA ARG A 572 38.94 -23.07 -23.81
C ARG A 572 38.85 -24.59 -23.82
N GLN A 573 38.04 -25.20 -22.95
CA GLN A 573 37.81 -26.66 -22.92
C GLN A 573 37.25 -27.18 -24.25
N TYR A 574 36.31 -26.47 -24.86
CA TYR A 574 35.75 -26.81 -26.16
C TYR A 574 36.81 -26.80 -27.27
N SER A 575 37.73 -25.82 -27.24
CA SER A 575 38.82 -25.73 -28.23
C SER A 575 39.78 -26.93 -28.13
N LEU A 576 40.07 -27.39 -26.91
CA LEU A 576 40.98 -28.51 -26.64
C LEU A 576 40.33 -29.90 -26.78
N ALA A 577 39.00 -29.98 -26.73
CA ALA A 577 38.26 -31.23 -26.71
C ALA A 577 38.22 -31.98 -28.06
N THR A 578 38.17 -33.32 -27.99
CA THR A 578 37.92 -34.22 -29.13
C THR A 578 36.49 -34.05 -29.69
N SER A 579 36.23 -34.49 -30.92
CA SER A 579 34.91 -34.36 -31.58
C SER A 579 33.72 -34.91 -30.77
N THR A 580 33.91 -36.01 -30.06
CA THR A 580 32.89 -36.63 -29.18
C THR A 580 32.56 -35.74 -27.99
N ILE A 581 33.58 -35.23 -27.30
CA ILE A 581 33.44 -34.32 -26.15
C ILE A 581 32.87 -32.97 -26.58
N ARG A 582 33.28 -32.43 -27.73
CA ARG A 582 32.70 -31.20 -28.30
C ARG A 582 31.19 -31.33 -28.51
N ARG A 583 30.71 -32.50 -28.94
CA ARG A 583 29.26 -32.75 -29.09
C ARG A 583 28.53 -32.70 -27.76
N GLN A 584 29.17 -33.12 -26.67
CA GLN A 584 28.62 -33.06 -25.31
C GLN A 584 28.70 -31.67 -24.69
N LEU A 585 29.78 -30.92 -24.95
CA LEU A 585 29.98 -29.56 -24.42
C LEU A 585 29.16 -28.48 -25.16
N LYS A 586 28.79 -28.73 -26.42
CA LYS A 586 28.03 -27.80 -27.25
C LYS A 586 26.74 -27.27 -26.59
N PRO A 587 25.81 -28.11 -26.06
CA PRO A 587 24.60 -27.59 -25.40
C PRO A 587 24.93 -26.74 -24.17
N ALA A 588 25.91 -27.14 -23.35
CA ALA A 588 26.32 -26.36 -22.18
C ALA A 588 26.88 -24.99 -22.58
N LYS A 589 27.66 -24.94 -23.66
CA LYS A 589 28.13 -23.68 -24.24
C LYS A 589 26.97 -22.80 -24.72
N GLU A 590 26.03 -23.36 -25.48
CA GLU A 590 24.89 -22.62 -26.02
C GLU A 590 23.99 -22.07 -24.89
N THR A 591 23.74 -22.85 -23.84
CA THR A 591 23.00 -22.37 -22.65
C THR A 591 23.74 -21.25 -21.94
N LEU A 592 25.05 -21.37 -21.75
CA LEU A 592 25.84 -20.33 -21.09
C LEU A 592 25.94 -19.05 -21.94
N ASP A 593 26.08 -19.19 -23.27
CA ASP A 593 26.05 -18.06 -24.20
C ASP A 593 24.70 -17.33 -24.13
N GLN A 594 23.58 -18.06 -24.09
CA GLN A 594 22.25 -17.48 -23.90
C GLN A 594 22.09 -16.80 -22.54
N GLN A 595 22.63 -17.40 -21.47
CA GLN A 595 22.62 -16.81 -20.14
C GLN A 595 23.41 -15.49 -20.10
N VAL A 596 24.61 -15.45 -20.66
CA VAL A 596 25.42 -14.23 -20.74
C VAL A 596 24.70 -13.13 -21.52
N LEU A 597 24.07 -13.46 -22.66
CA LEU A 597 23.27 -12.49 -23.41
C LEU A 597 22.09 -11.95 -22.60
N GLY A 598 21.38 -12.79 -21.86
CA GLY A 598 20.30 -12.36 -20.97
C GLY A 598 20.79 -11.47 -19.82
N LEU A 599 21.94 -11.79 -19.23
CA LEU A 599 22.56 -10.96 -18.18
C LEU A 599 23.02 -9.60 -18.73
N GLN A 600 23.54 -9.55 -19.97
CA GLN A 600 23.91 -8.30 -20.62
C GLN A 600 22.69 -7.41 -20.95
N ASP A 601 21.60 -8.00 -21.43
CA ASP A 601 20.36 -7.26 -21.71
C ASP A 601 19.77 -6.68 -20.41
N THR A 602 19.65 -7.51 -19.36
CA THR A 602 19.16 -7.05 -18.05
C THR A 602 20.06 -5.98 -17.44
N MET A 603 21.38 -6.11 -17.52
CA MET A 603 22.32 -5.07 -17.07
C MET A 603 22.13 -3.76 -17.85
N THR A 604 21.90 -3.83 -19.16
CA THR A 604 21.64 -2.65 -19.99
C THR A 604 20.36 -1.95 -19.56
N ARG A 605 19.27 -2.70 -19.31
CA ARG A 605 18.01 -2.15 -18.80
C ARG A 605 18.17 -1.53 -17.41
N LEU A 606 18.91 -2.17 -16.51
CA LEU A 606 19.17 -1.61 -15.17
C LEU A 606 19.99 -0.31 -15.22
N ARG A 607 20.91 -0.17 -16.18
CA ARG A 607 21.61 1.10 -16.40
C ARG A 607 20.68 2.19 -16.91
N LYS A 608 19.84 1.89 -17.92
CA LYS A 608 18.81 2.83 -18.38
C LYS A 608 17.86 3.24 -17.27
N LEU A 609 17.51 2.31 -16.39
CA LEU A 609 16.68 2.58 -15.21
C LEU A 609 17.38 3.53 -14.24
N ASN A 610 18.70 3.39 -14.06
CA ASN A 610 19.49 4.30 -13.24
C ASN A 610 19.54 5.70 -13.85
N ASP A 611 19.69 5.80 -15.17
CA ASP A 611 19.66 7.08 -15.88
C ASP A 611 18.29 7.76 -15.74
N LEU A 612 17.21 6.99 -15.90
CA LEU A 612 15.84 7.45 -15.65
C LEU A 612 15.64 7.90 -14.20
N ALA A 613 16.08 7.11 -13.22
CA ALA A 613 15.96 7.46 -11.81
C ALA A 613 16.72 8.76 -11.48
N ASN A 614 17.92 8.96 -12.05
CA ASN A 614 18.69 10.18 -11.88
C ASN A 614 17.97 11.38 -12.51
N ALA A 615 17.39 11.23 -13.70
CA ALA A 615 16.62 12.28 -14.36
C ALA A 615 15.38 12.71 -13.53
N LEU A 616 14.76 11.78 -12.81
CA LEU A 616 13.62 12.06 -11.93
C LEU A 616 14.00 12.84 -10.66
N THR A 617 15.26 12.78 -10.19
CA THR A 617 15.66 13.48 -8.96
C THR A 617 15.54 15.01 -9.05
N GLY A 618 15.55 15.56 -10.27
CA GLY A 618 15.34 16.99 -10.53
C GLY A 618 13.87 17.41 -10.63
N ILE A 619 12.93 16.46 -10.77
CA ILE A 619 11.51 16.75 -10.92
C ILE A 619 10.93 17.09 -9.56
N ARG A 620 10.16 18.19 -9.51
CA ARG A 620 9.43 18.59 -8.31
C ARG A 620 7.93 18.35 -8.49
N LEU A 621 7.32 17.98 -7.39
CA LEU A 621 5.89 17.80 -7.25
C LEU A 621 5.27 19.07 -6.67
N LYS A 622 4.27 19.59 -7.38
CA LYS A 622 3.45 20.73 -6.98
C LYS A 622 2.05 20.24 -6.65
N LEU A 623 1.61 20.60 -5.45
CA LEU A 623 0.32 20.22 -4.89
C LEU A 623 -0.48 21.47 -4.59
N GLY A 624 -1.74 21.47 -5.00
CA GLY A 624 -2.70 22.52 -4.68
C GLY A 624 -3.95 21.93 -4.05
N LEU A 625 -4.49 22.62 -3.04
CA LEU A 625 -5.82 22.40 -2.52
C LEU A 625 -6.52 23.74 -2.49
N THR A 626 -7.55 23.87 -3.31
CA THR A 626 -8.35 25.09 -3.42
C THR A 626 -9.79 24.81 -3.03
N THR A 627 -10.50 25.83 -2.57
CA THR A 627 -11.91 25.77 -2.19
C THR A 627 -12.69 26.81 -2.98
N ALA A 628 -13.77 26.40 -3.62
CA ALA A 628 -14.63 27.30 -4.38
C ALA A 628 -15.59 28.08 -3.47
N TRP A 629 -15.49 29.40 -3.49
CA TRP A 629 -16.47 30.32 -2.92
C TRP A 629 -17.40 30.86 -4.02
N PRO A 630 -18.59 31.39 -3.68
CA PRO A 630 -19.51 31.95 -4.66
C PRO A 630 -18.91 33.07 -5.53
N ASP A 631 -17.91 33.78 -4.99
CA ASP A 631 -17.27 34.94 -5.61
C ASP A 631 -15.83 34.69 -6.09
N ARG A 632 -15.11 33.72 -5.51
CA ARG A 632 -13.69 33.46 -5.83
C ARG A 632 -13.24 32.07 -5.42
N ARG A 633 -12.02 31.68 -5.81
CA ARG A 633 -11.37 30.48 -5.26
C ARG A 633 -10.43 30.91 -4.13
N GLN A 634 -10.45 30.17 -3.03
CA GLN A 634 -9.48 30.32 -1.93
C GLN A 634 -8.46 29.19 -2.02
N VAL A 635 -7.19 29.55 -1.91
CA VAL A 635 -6.10 28.58 -1.74
C VAL A 635 -6.05 28.17 -0.28
N VAL A 636 -6.26 26.89 0.01
CA VAL A 636 -6.11 26.31 1.35
C VAL A 636 -4.67 25.85 1.56
N PHE A 637 -4.13 25.17 0.56
CA PHE A 637 -2.74 24.72 0.53
C PHE A 637 -2.20 24.88 -0.89
N GLU A 638 -0.95 25.31 -1.02
CA GLU A 638 -0.27 25.40 -2.30
C GLU A 638 1.23 25.22 -2.13
N MET A 639 1.82 24.44 -3.03
CA MET A 639 3.26 24.41 -3.22
C MET A 639 3.65 25.41 -4.28
N VAL A 640 4.35 26.47 -3.87
CA VAL A 640 4.77 27.57 -4.76
C VAL A 640 6.29 27.63 -4.74
N ASP A 641 6.91 27.79 -5.91
CA ASP A 641 8.34 28.06 -6.00
C ASP A 641 8.71 29.27 -5.12
N ALA A 642 9.83 29.16 -4.41
CA ALA A 642 10.35 30.27 -3.62
C ALA A 642 10.55 31.48 -4.55
N PRO A 643 10.09 32.69 -4.14
CA PRO A 643 10.11 33.89 -4.98
C PRO A 643 11.51 34.40 -5.33
#